data_AF-A0A1Y3UFN4-F1
#
_entry.id   AF-A0A1Y3UFN4-F1
#
_cell.length_a   1.000
_cell.length_b   1.000
_cell.length_c   1.000
_cell.angle_alpha   90.00
_cell.angle_beta   90.00
_cell.angle_gamma   90.00
#
_symmetry.space_group_name_H-M   'P 1'
#
loop_
_entity.id
_entity.type
_entity.pdbx_description
1 polymer ?
#
loop_
_entity_poly.entity_id
_entity_poly.type
_entity_poly.pdbx_seq_one_letter_code
_entity_poly.pdbx_strand_id
1 'polypeptide(L)'
;MTSKQDKDQKEKKSKAKKTKAPLGELARSERFDFTYTQNREISWLRFDNRVLDEAFDETVPLFERLKFAAIFQSNLDEFFMIRIGGLSDLATLKRQPVDNKSNLTPSEQIDRVFQALPPLVKRQNAVVASIEADLEAHGVFRLTTDDLAGTERTFVERYFQSYVSPVISPLVIDPRHPFPNLRNGALYLVCALESVDEENLIGLIEVPASMNRVVALPSEAGSYRYILLEDVILTCLGSCFGSYAPLDRAVVRVTRNADIDPDGEGVEEDEDYRQHMKKILKKRLRLQPVALQVEGRLEPATLKSIRKSLGLASRAVLTYTTPLDLDYVYGIEGHLPEPAKSELVFQPFRPQANPLIEPGRSMRKQVIEGDKLLFYPYESMNPLLDLMHEAAFDPDCISMKITLYRVAKQSRLCEALIDAAENGKEVTVLMELRARFDEQNNIEWAERLEEAGCTVIYGAEGFKVHSKICQITYREGMAITRITLLGTGNFNEKTARLYSDFMLMTAHPGIGEDANAFFRNLALGNLHGDYRYLGVAPTGLKPLIMNGLNREIERALAGEPARVFFKMNSLTDREIIDKIAEASQAGVVVDMIIRGISCLLPGVPGKTENVHIRSIVGRFLEHARVYAFGVENDIVYLSSADMMTRNTEHRVEIAYPVLDPICRALVEDYMQAQLRDNVKARALSPAGAWEHVARGTGEEPFNAQEFLLAQAYERAAHPKRARAEILGTGAGEAEGTGVEAADGAGAAAASAPEIVPEPEAPSPDEAARAALETALSETEARAQAAEVAQRRIAAATRVGAGAAKVGAGTAETPAAPAAPDAATASAASAERDRTAQAPVAAELIEPEPAGAGQVASGSTAGDNESSPATDTQRTLAKRPAGRLRTGLALIGLGVKTLIRGTKTR
;
A
#
# COMPACT_ATOMS: atom_id res chain seq x y z
N MET A 1 -27.49 64.82 47.64
CA MET A 1 -26.06 64.74 47.27
C MET A 1 -25.74 63.31 46.83
N THR A 2 -26.13 62.92 45.63
CA THR A 2 -26.31 61.49 45.27
C THR A 2 -25.95 61.22 43.80
N SER A 3 -24.89 61.87 43.30
CA SER A 3 -24.43 61.75 41.91
C SER A 3 -22.90 61.66 41.73
N LYS A 4 -22.13 61.60 42.84
CA LYS A 4 -20.67 61.45 42.82
C LYS A 4 -20.19 60.03 43.15
N GLN A 5 -20.78 59.39 44.18
CA GLN A 5 -20.38 58.03 44.60
C GLN A 5 -20.67 56.93 43.56
N ASP A 6 -21.70 57.09 42.71
CA ASP A 6 -22.00 56.14 41.62
C ASP A 6 -20.99 56.19 40.46
N LYS A 7 -20.27 57.31 40.27
CA LYS A 7 -19.17 57.37 39.29
C LYS A 7 -17.96 56.59 39.78
N ASP A 8 -17.55 56.79 41.03
CA ASP A 8 -16.36 56.13 41.59
C ASP A 8 -16.52 54.60 41.67
N GLN A 9 -17.74 54.09 41.94
CA GLN A 9 -18.00 52.65 41.85
C GLN A 9 -18.00 52.12 40.40
N LYS A 10 -18.50 52.88 39.42
CA LYS A 10 -18.44 52.49 38.00
C LYS A 10 -17.00 52.50 37.45
N GLU A 11 -16.16 53.46 37.85
CA GLU A 11 -14.75 53.50 37.41
C GLU A 11 -13.89 52.43 38.09
N LYS A 12 -14.14 52.10 39.37
CA LYS A 12 -13.47 50.95 40.00
C LYS A 12 -13.92 49.61 39.39
N LYS A 13 -15.20 49.45 39.02
CA LYS A 13 -15.68 48.25 38.30
C LYS A 13 -15.26 48.19 36.83
N SER A 14 -14.89 49.31 36.18
CA SER A 14 -14.34 49.29 34.82
C SER A 14 -12.83 49.01 34.78
N LYS A 15 -12.04 49.51 35.74
CA LYS A 15 -10.60 49.21 35.84
C LYS A 15 -10.29 47.80 36.35
N ALA A 16 -11.17 47.19 37.14
CA ALA A 16 -11.01 45.81 37.61
C ALA A 16 -11.35 44.71 36.56
N LYS A 17 -11.57 45.06 35.28
CA LYS A 17 -12.01 44.12 34.23
C LYS A 17 -11.14 44.12 32.96
N LYS A 18 -9.83 44.38 33.09
CA LYS A 18 -8.86 44.38 31.99
C LYS A 18 -7.49 43.74 32.32
N THR A 19 -7.51 42.51 32.83
CA THR A 19 -6.32 41.63 32.85
C THR A 19 -6.63 40.13 32.75
N LYS A 20 -7.67 39.76 31.97
CA LYS A 20 -7.56 38.57 31.12
C LYS A 20 -7.33 39.08 29.70
N ALA A 21 -6.20 38.70 29.11
CA ALA A 21 -5.98 38.83 27.68
C ALA A 21 -7.03 38.00 26.93
N PRO A 22 -7.31 38.27 25.64
CA PRO A 22 -7.94 37.26 24.79
C PRO A 22 -7.11 35.97 24.84
N LEU A 23 -7.76 34.82 24.72
CA LEU A 23 -7.10 33.50 24.74
C LEU A 23 -6.51 33.16 23.35
N GLY A 24 -5.78 34.13 22.80
CA GLY A 24 -5.14 34.11 21.49
C GLY A 24 -4.04 35.16 21.45
N GLU A 25 -2.93 34.83 20.80
CA GLU A 25 -1.70 35.64 20.69
C GLU A 25 -0.93 35.84 22.01
N LEU A 26 -0.75 34.74 22.75
CA LEU A 26 0.62 34.34 23.12
C LEU A 26 1.41 34.08 21.82
N ALA A 27 2.70 34.36 21.78
CA ALA A 27 3.52 34.04 20.63
C ALA A 27 3.51 32.52 20.40
N ARG A 28 3.38 32.04 19.15
CA ARG A 28 3.21 30.60 18.88
C ARG A 28 4.38 29.74 19.38
N SER A 29 5.56 30.32 19.51
CA SER A 29 6.75 29.73 20.14
C SER A 29 6.61 29.47 21.65
N GLU A 30 5.66 30.10 22.33
CA GLU A 30 5.36 29.90 23.76
C GLU A 30 4.37 28.75 24.00
N ARG A 31 3.75 28.20 22.93
CA ARG A 31 2.74 27.12 23.03
C ARG A 31 3.32 25.71 22.85
N PHE A 32 4.43 25.55 22.12
CA PHE A 32 5.01 24.25 21.82
C PHE A 32 6.52 24.27 22.10
N ASP A 33 7.00 23.26 22.81
CA ASP A 33 8.42 23.06 23.07
C ASP A 33 9.04 22.26 21.93
N PHE A 34 9.95 22.88 21.18
CA PHE A 34 10.58 22.25 20.01
C PHE A 34 11.92 21.55 20.35
N THR A 35 12.36 21.56 21.62
CA THR A 35 13.68 21.02 22.01
C THR A 35 13.79 19.49 21.87
N TYR A 36 12.67 18.78 22.01
CA TYR A 36 12.58 17.32 21.87
C TYR A 36 11.81 16.87 20.62
N THR A 37 11.63 17.75 19.62
CA THR A 37 10.90 17.40 18.38
C THR A 37 11.67 17.73 17.11
N GLN A 38 11.51 16.88 16.08
CA GLN A 38 12.16 17.03 14.78
C GLN A 38 11.16 17.12 13.62
N ASN A 39 11.62 17.69 12.49
CA ASN A 39 10.78 17.82 11.30
C ASN A 39 10.41 16.45 10.71
N ARG A 40 9.12 16.28 10.43
CA ARG A 40 8.52 15.05 9.88
C ARG A 40 9.20 14.58 8.59
N GLU A 41 9.53 15.51 7.69
CA GLU A 41 9.94 15.18 6.33
C GLU A 41 11.43 14.80 6.27
N ILE A 42 12.26 15.45 7.09
CA ILE A 42 13.65 15.02 7.33
C ILE A 42 13.70 13.69 8.08
N SER A 43 12.78 13.45 9.02
CA SER A 43 12.63 12.16 9.69
C SER A 43 12.17 11.05 8.73
N TRP A 44 11.35 11.39 7.71
CA TRP A 44 11.01 10.46 6.62
C TRP A 44 12.20 10.15 5.71
N LEU A 45 12.98 11.16 5.26
CA LEU A 45 14.21 10.92 4.49
C LEU A 45 15.24 10.10 5.28
N ARG A 46 15.30 10.28 6.61
CA ARG A 46 16.12 9.46 7.52
C ARG A 46 15.59 8.03 7.66
N PHE A 47 14.29 7.79 7.53
CA PHE A 47 13.73 6.44 7.41
C PHE A 47 14.20 5.79 6.11
N ASP A 48 14.00 6.48 4.98
CA ASP A 48 14.23 5.91 3.65
C ASP A 48 15.73 5.69 3.38
N ASN A 49 16.60 6.55 3.91
CA ASN A 49 18.05 6.28 3.95
C ASN A 49 18.40 4.94 4.62
N ARG A 50 17.63 4.45 5.60
CA ARG A 50 17.86 3.10 6.19
C ARG A 50 17.44 1.97 5.27
N VAL A 51 16.45 2.20 4.40
CA VAL A 51 16.10 1.26 3.33
C VAL A 51 17.24 1.20 2.31
N LEU A 52 17.80 2.36 1.95
CA LEU A 52 19.01 2.42 1.11
C LEU A 52 20.24 1.81 1.80
N ASP A 53 20.36 1.90 3.13
CA ASP A 53 21.47 1.28 3.86
C ASP A 53 21.46 -0.25 3.78
N GLU A 54 20.31 -0.91 3.63
CA GLU A 54 20.25 -2.36 3.38
C GLU A 54 20.88 -2.76 2.03
N ALA A 55 20.96 -1.83 1.06
CA ALA A 55 21.71 -2.06 -0.18
C ALA A 55 23.25 -2.02 0.02
N PHE A 56 23.72 -1.44 1.13
CA PHE A 56 25.13 -1.44 1.54
C PHE A 56 25.48 -2.59 2.50
N ASP A 57 24.51 -3.37 2.98
CA ASP A 57 24.74 -4.43 3.96
C ASP A 57 25.13 -5.75 3.27
N GLU A 58 26.38 -6.16 3.41
CA GLU A 58 26.94 -7.39 2.84
C GLU A 58 26.31 -8.68 3.42
N THR A 59 25.52 -8.60 4.50
CA THR A 59 24.70 -9.73 4.99
C THR A 59 23.39 -9.93 4.22
N VAL A 60 23.05 -8.99 3.32
CA VAL A 60 21.90 -9.09 2.42
C VAL A 60 22.37 -9.66 1.07
N PRO A 61 21.69 -10.68 0.49
CA PRO A 61 22.06 -11.26 -0.79
C PRO A 61 22.15 -10.21 -1.91
N LEU A 62 23.10 -10.38 -2.83
CA LEU A 62 23.55 -9.31 -3.72
C LEU A 62 22.42 -8.71 -4.61
N PHE A 63 21.49 -9.53 -5.08
CA PHE A 63 20.37 -9.05 -5.88
C PHE A 63 19.25 -8.43 -5.01
N GLU A 64 19.09 -8.88 -3.77
CA GLU A 64 18.19 -8.24 -2.79
C GLU A 64 18.69 -6.83 -2.43
N ARG A 65 20.01 -6.62 -2.36
CA ARG A 65 20.61 -5.28 -2.22
C ARG A 65 20.19 -4.35 -3.38
N LEU A 66 20.09 -4.86 -4.61
CA LEU A 66 19.58 -4.09 -5.75
C LEU A 66 18.08 -3.78 -5.61
N LYS A 67 17.27 -4.75 -5.15
CA LYS A 67 15.86 -4.49 -4.81
C LYS A 67 15.71 -3.43 -3.72
N PHE A 68 16.56 -3.40 -2.68
CA PHE A 68 16.51 -2.34 -1.67
C PHE A 68 16.78 -0.94 -2.25
N ALA A 69 17.70 -0.81 -3.23
CA ALA A 69 17.89 0.44 -3.96
C ALA A 69 16.65 0.84 -4.80
N ALA A 70 15.95 -0.13 -5.38
CA ALA A 70 14.69 0.10 -6.11
C ALA A 70 13.53 0.48 -5.17
N ILE A 71 13.42 -0.15 -3.99
CA ILE A 71 12.43 0.18 -2.95
C ILE A 71 12.68 1.60 -2.44
N PHE A 72 13.94 2.01 -2.20
CA PHE A 72 14.30 3.38 -1.86
C PHE A 72 13.81 4.38 -2.93
N GLN A 73 14.04 4.12 -4.21
CA GLN A 73 13.53 5.00 -5.27
C GLN A 73 11.99 5.07 -5.27
N SER A 74 11.30 3.92 -5.17
CA SER A 74 9.84 3.86 -5.18
C SER A 74 9.22 4.60 -3.98
N ASN A 75 9.84 4.49 -2.80
CA ASN A 75 9.48 5.24 -1.60
C ASN A 75 9.65 6.75 -1.83
N LEU A 76 10.80 7.15 -2.37
CA LEU A 76 11.13 8.54 -2.66
C LEU A 76 10.18 9.14 -3.71
N ASP A 77 9.84 8.40 -4.75
CA ASP A 77 8.86 8.79 -5.76
C ASP A 77 7.46 8.98 -5.14
N GLU A 78 6.95 8.07 -4.27
CA GLU A 78 5.67 8.31 -3.56
C GLU A 78 5.77 9.56 -2.67
N PHE A 79 6.85 9.70 -1.90
CA PHE A 79 7.04 10.86 -1.02
C PHE A 79 7.08 12.18 -1.81
N PHE A 80 7.67 12.20 -3.00
CA PHE A 80 7.66 13.36 -3.89
C PHE A 80 6.27 13.63 -4.46
N MET A 81 5.62 12.61 -5.03
CA MET A 81 4.28 12.71 -5.61
C MET A 81 3.25 13.18 -4.58
N ILE A 82 3.28 12.61 -3.38
CA ILE A 82 2.28 12.83 -2.35
C ILE A 82 2.69 13.96 -1.40
N ARG A 83 3.81 13.81 -0.68
CA ARG A 83 4.11 14.67 0.46
C ARG A 83 4.71 16.00 0.04
N ILE A 84 5.64 15.99 -0.91
CA ILE A 84 6.20 17.24 -1.45
C ILE A 84 5.21 17.91 -2.41
N GLY A 85 4.36 17.13 -3.09
CA GLY A 85 3.15 17.61 -3.79
C GLY A 85 2.25 18.47 -2.89
N GLY A 86 1.60 17.88 -1.89
CA GLY A 86 0.69 18.62 -1.00
C GLY A 86 1.36 19.73 -0.18
N LEU A 87 2.66 19.62 0.14
CA LEU A 87 3.40 20.74 0.73
C LEU A 87 3.63 21.89 -0.26
N SER A 88 3.81 21.60 -1.56
CA SER A 88 3.97 22.61 -2.61
C SER A 88 2.68 23.40 -2.82
N ASP A 89 1.52 22.73 -2.78
CA ASP A 89 0.22 23.39 -2.84
C ASP A 89 0.04 24.36 -1.65
N LEU A 90 0.35 23.89 -0.43
CA LEU A 90 0.34 24.73 0.78
C LEU A 90 1.37 25.87 0.73
N ALA A 91 2.47 25.72 -0.01
CA ALA A 91 3.47 26.78 -0.21
C ALA A 91 2.96 27.91 -1.12
N THR A 92 1.95 27.68 -1.96
CA THR A 92 1.31 28.75 -2.77
C THR A 92 0.51 29.76 -1.92
N LEU A 93 0.15 29.37 -0.68
CA LEU A 93 -0.71 30.17 0.18
C LEU A 93 0.00 31.43 0.68
N LYS A 94 -0.65 32.60 0.53
CA LYS A 94 -0.17 33.90 1.05
C LYS A 94 0.02 33.95 2.58
N ARG A 95 -0.51 32.97 3.31
CA ARG A 95 -0.33 32.75 4.75
C ARG A 95 -0.10 31.27 4.97
N GLN A 96 1.15 30.84 4.82
CA GLN A 96 1.52 29.44 4.96
C GLN A 96 1.31 28.94 6.41
N PRO A 97 0.76 27.73 6.62
CA PRO A 97 0.62 27.14 7.94
C PRO A 97 1.98 26.64 8.47
N VAL A 98 2.28 26.93 9.73
CA VAL A 98 3.55 26.52 10.39
C VAL A 98 3.35 25.16 11.09
N ASP A 99 4.27 24.22 10.87
CA ASP A 99 4.22 22.88 11.47
C ASP A 99 4.57 22.89 12.98
N ASN A 100 3.79 22.16 13.77
CA ASN A 100 3.88 22.14 15.25
C ASN A 100 4.92 21.16 15.84
N LYS A 101 5.76 20.49 15.04
CA LYS A 101 6.91 19.68 15.50
C LYS A 101 8.25 20.30 15.11
N SER A 102 8.25 21.27 14.19
CA SER A 102 9.48 21.87 13.66
C SER A 102 9.47 23.40 13.54
N ASN A 103 8.33 24.06 13.76
CA ASN A 103 8.13 25.50 13.61
C ASN A 103 8.48 26.04 12.20
N LEU A 104 8.32 25.20 11.16
CA LEU A 104 8.63 25.55 9.78
C LEU A 104 7.37 25.74 8.93
N THR A 105 7.42 26.68 8.00
CA THR A 105 6.47 26.78 6.87
C THR A 105 6.69 25.64 5.85
N PRO A 106 5.74 25.35 4.94
CA PRO A 106 5.91 24.36 3.88
C PRO A 106 7.06 24.71 2.95
N SER A 107 7.27 25.99 2.60
CA SER A 107 8.44 26.41 1.81
C SER A 107 9.75 26.01 2.48
N GLU A 108 9.94 26.31 3.77
CA GLU A 108 11.16 25.95 4.52
C GLU A 108 11.35 24.44 4.66
N GLN A 109 10.25 23.66 4.74
CA GLN A 109 10.31 22.20 4.77
C GLN A 109 10.76 21.63 3.43
N ILE A 110 10.20 22.12 2.32
CA ILE A 110 10.61 21.75 0.96
C ILE A 110 12.07 22.18 0.71
N ASP A 111 12.50 23.35 1.22
CA ASP A 111 13.90 23.80 1.19
C ASP A 111 14.85 22.81 1.88
N ARG A 112 14.53 22.39 3.11
CA ARG A 112 15.36 21.41 3.83
C ARG A 112 15.35 20.02 3.19
N VAL A 113 14.23 19.60 2.60
CA VAL A 113 14.16 18.36 1.80
C VAL A 113 15.13 18.42 0.62
N PHE A 114 15.03 19.44 -0.24
CA PHE A 114 15.93 19.56 -1.40
C PHE A 114 17.40 19.82 -1.02
N GLN A 115 17.69 20.34 0.17
CA GLN A 115 19.06 20.43 0.71
C GLN A 115 19.62 19.05 1.13
N ALA A 116 18.76 18.11 1.54
CA ALA A 116 19.16 16.78 2.01
C ALA A 116 19.30 15.72 0.90
N LEU A 117 18.72 15.93 -0.29
CA LEU A 117 18.74 14.94 -1.38
C LEU A 117 20.10 14.70 -2.06
N PRO A 118 20.95 15.71 -2.35
CA PRO A 118 22.19 15.49 -3.10
C PRO A 118 23.12 14.39 -2.54
N PRO A 119 23.36 14.26 -1.21
CA PRO A 119 24.12 13.12 -0.69
C PRO A 119 23.35 11.79 -0.82
N LEU A 120 22.02 11.77 -0.68
CA LEU A 120 21.21 10.55 -0.83
C LEU A 120 21.26 10.01 -2.26
N VAL A 121 21.04 10.88 -3.27
CA VAL A 121 21.17 10.53 -4.69
C VAL A 121 22.58 10.04 -5.00
N LYS A 122 23.62 10.71 -4.49
CA LYS A 122 25.01 10.23 -4.66
C LYS A 122 25.23 8.83 -4.07
N ARG A 123 24.63 8.52 -2.92
CA ARG A 123 24.70 7.17 -2.32
C ARG A 123 23.97 6.13 -3.15
N GLN A 124 22.77 6.45 -3.66
CA GLN A 124 22.00 5.57 -4.53
C GLN A 124 22.77 5.22 -5.80
N ASN A 125 23.26 6.22 -6.54
CA ASN A 125 24.05 5.98 -7.75
C ASN A 125 25.28 5.09 -7.48
N ALA A 126 25.97 5.34 -6.36
CA ALA A 126 27.18 4.60 -6.00
C ALA A 126 26.88 3.14 -5.62
N VAL A 127 25.78 2.87 -4.90
CA VAL A 127 25.44 1.50 -4.49
C VAL A 127 24.90 0.68 -5.66
N VAL A 128 24.07 1.28 -6.52
CA VAL A 128 23.55 0.63 -7.73
C VAL A 128 24.71 0.27 -8.66
N ALA A 129 25.61 1.20 -8.97
CA ALA A 129 26.77 0.92 -9.82
C ALA A 129 27.73 -0.13 -9.23
N SER A 130 27.88 -0.19 -7.89
CA SER A 130 28.66 -1.25 -7.23
C SER A 130 27.99 -2.61 -7.39
N ILE A 131 26.68 -2.70 -7.11
CA ILE A 131 25.94 -3.97 -7.17
C ILE A 131 25.84 -4.48 -8.61
N GLU A 132 25.67 -3.59 -9.60
CA GLU A 132 25.68 -3.96 -11.02
C GLU A 132 27.05 -4.56 -11.42
N ALA A 133 28.17 -3.97 -10.98
CA ALA A 133 29.51 -4.52 -11.22
C ALA A 133 29.76 -5.85 -10.47
N ASP A 134 29.29 -5.98 -9.24
CA ASP A 134 29.37 -7.23 -8.46
C ASP A 134 28.53 -8.36 -9.12
N LEU A 135 27.44 -8.01 -9.80
CA LEU A 135 26.56 -8.94 -10.52
C LEU A 135 27.18 -9.47 -11.83
N GLU A 136 28.10 -8.74 -12.46
CA GLU A 136 28.84 -9.23 -13.64
C GLU A 136 29.65 -10.50 -13.31
N ALA A 137 30.25 -10.55 -12.12
CA ALA A 137 30.98 -11.73 -11.63
C ALA A 137 30.08 -12.97 -11.45
N HIS A 138 28.77 -12.77 -11.34
CA HIS A 138 27.73 -13.80 -11.25
C HIS A 138 27.02 -14.05 -12.60
N GLY A 139 27.55 -13.50 -13.70
CA GLY A 139 27.06 -13.72 -15.07
C GLY A 139 25.91 -12.81 -15.49
N VAL A 140 25.56 -11.77 -14.73
CA VAL A 140 24.46 -10.85 -15.03
C VAL A 140 25.01 -9.49 -15.47
N PHE A 141 24.75 -9.08 -16.71
CA PHE A 141 25.33 -7.89 -17.32
C PHE A 141 24.26 -6.93 -17.84
N ARG A 142 24.26 -5.68 -17.35
CA ARG A 142 23.51 -4.56 -17.95
C ARG A 142 24.42 -3.79 -18.89
N LEU A 143 24.19 -3.89 -20.20
CA LEU A 143 24.95 -3.10 -21.18
C LEU A 143 24.31 -1.72 -21.35
N THR A 144 25.16 -0.70 -21.46
CA THR A 144 24.78 0.66 -21.82
C THR A 144 25.07 0.93 -23.30
N THR A 145 24.65 2.11 -23.77
CA THR A 145 24.96 2.60 -25.13
C THR A 145 26.45 2.52 -25.52
N ASP A 146 27.36 2.71 -24.57
CA ASP A 146 28.80 2.83 -24.85
C ASP A 146 29.56 1.48 -24.75
N ASP A 147 28.92 0.42 -24.23
CA ASP A 147 29.48 -0.94 -24.12
C ASP A 147 29.25 -1.78 -25.40
N LEU A 148 28.29 -1.37 -26.26
CA LEU A 148 27.82 -2.17 -27.39
C LEU A 148 28.84 -2.34 -28.51
N ALA A 149 29.42 -3.55 -28.60
CA ALA A 149 30.36 -3.93 -29.65
C ALA A 149 29.75 -4.91 -30.68
N GLY A 150 30.33 -4.92 -31.89
CA GLY A 150 30.16 -5.97 -32.91
C GLY A 150 28.73 -6.48 -33.12
N THR A 151 28.50 -7.75 -32.77
CA THR A 151 27.20 -8.44 -32.92
C THR A 151 26.10 -7.89 -32.01
N GLU A 152 26.45 -7.42 -30.81
CA GLU A 152 25.48 -6.86 -29.84
C GLU A 152 24.94 -5.54 -30.37
N ARG A 153 25.82 -4.66 -30.85
CA ARG A 153 25.44 -3.43 -31.53
C ARG A 153 24.57 -3.70 -32.76
N THR A 154 24.96 -4.67 -33.58
CA THR A 154 24.21 -5.09 -34.78
C THR A 154 22.82 -5.64 -34.43
N PHE A 155 22.67 -6.31 -33.29
CA PHE A 155 21.39 -6.77 -32.76
C PHE A 155 20.52 -5.59 -32.30
N VAL A 156 21.09 -4.67 -31.49
CA VAL A 156 20.38 -3.48 -30.98
C VAL A 156 19.88 -2.58 -32.11
N GLU A 157 20.73 -2.27 -33.11
CA GLU A 157 20.35 -1.45 -34.26
C GLU A 157 19.24 -2.10 -35.09
N ARG A 158 19.27 -3.44 -35.27
CA ARG A 158 18.21 -4.19 -35.96
C ARG A 158 16.91 -4.25 -35.16
N TYR A 159 17.00 -4.51 -33.85
CA TYR A 159 15.85 -4.55 -32.95
C TYR A 159 15.16 -3.18 -32.89
N PHE A 160 15.95 -2.11 -32.81
CA PHE A 160 15.45 -0.74 -32.91
C PHE A 160 14.69 -0.51 -34.22
N GLN A 161 15.30 -0.77 -35.38
CA GLN A 161 14.66 -0.56 -36.69
C GLN A 161 13.38 -1.41 -36.88
N SER A 162 13.37 -2.64 -36.38
CA SER A 162 12.30 -3.61 -36.65
C SER A 162 11.12 -3.50 -35.68
N TYR A 163 11.38 -3.15 -34.42
CA TYR A 163 10.37 -3.20 -33.34
C TYR A 163 10.15 -1.87 -32.64
N VAL A 164 11.19 -1.08 -32.37
CA VAL A 164 11.09 0.15 -31.55
C VAL A 164 10.72 1.38 -32.38
N SER A 165 11.45 1.60 -33.48
CA SER A 165 11.29 2.73 -34.40
C SER A 165 9.87 2.89 -34.97
N PRO A 166 9.10 1.82 -35.26
CA PRO A 166 7.72 1.96 -35.74
C PRO A 166 6.70 2.42 -34.68
N VAL A 167 7.08 2.46 -33.39
CA VAL A 167 6.16 2.75 -32.27
C VAL A 167 6.51 4.05 -31.54
N ILE A 168 7.79 4.44 -31.49
CA ILE A 168 8.17 5.74 -30.95
C ILE A 168 7.69 6.90 -31.85
N SER A 169 7.41 8.04 -31.25
CA SER A 169 7.04 9.27 -31.97
C SER A 169 7.98 10.41 -31.57
N PRO A 170 9.08 10.63 -32.30
CA PRO A 170 10.00 11.74 -32.06
C PRO A 170 9.32 13.09 -32.29
N LEU A 171 9.52 14.04 -31.37
CA LEU A 171 8.96 15.38 -31.40
C LEU A 171 10.10 16.42 -31.42
N VAL A 172 9.99 17.41 -32.30
CA VAL A 172 10.84 18.60 -32.30
C VAL A 172 10.06 19.75 -31.66
N ILE A 173 10.65 20.35 -30.63
CA ILE A 173 10.08 21.48 -29.89
C ILE A 173 10.84 22.75 -30.27
N ASP A 174 10.09 23.77 -30.69
CA ASP A 174 10.58 25.04 -31.23
C ASP A 174 9.75 26.22 -30.64
N PRO A 175 10.05 27.50 -30.95
CA PRO A 175 9.32 28.64 -30.39
C PRO A 175 7.82 28.75 -30.79
N ARG A 176 7.36 27.98 -31.78
CA ARG A 176 5.96 27.89 -32.24
C ARG A 176 5.24 26.67 -31.66
N HIS A 177 5.94 25.55 -31.46
CA HIS A 177 5.41 24.32 -30.88
C HIS A 177 5.63 24.26 -29.36
N PRO A 178 4.58 24.41 -28.52
CA PRO A 178 4.74 24.49 -27.08
C PRO A 178 5.27 23.18 -26.47
N PHE A 179 6.16 23.30 -25.49
CA PHE A 179 6.75 22.16 -24.79
C PHE A 179 5.65 21.24 -24.20
N PRO A 180 5.66 19.93 -24.48
CA PRO A 180 4.53 19.04 -24.19
C PRO A 180 4.43 18.67 -22.71
N ASN A 181 3.22 18.27 -22.30
CA ASN A 181 2.94 17.90 -20.91
C ASN A 181 3.42 16.47 -20.61
N LEU A 182 4.71 16.31 -20.31
CA LEU A 182 5.37 15.05 -19.97
C LEU A 182 4.59 14.25 -18.90
N ARG A 183 4.30 12.97 -19.14
CA ARG A 183 3.53 12.11 -18.22
C ARG A 183 4.29 11.90 -16.90
N ASN A 184 3.55 11.72 -15.80
CA ASN A 184 4.14 11.46 -14.48
C ASN A 184 4.89 10.13 -14.47
N GLY A 185 6.14 10.13 -13.99
CA GLY A 185 6.97 8.92 -13.82
C GLY A 185 7.47 8.28 -15.13
N ALA A 186 6.99 8.71 -16.29
CA ALA A 186 7.42 8.21 -17.59
C ALA A 186 8.82 8.72 -17.96
N LEU A 187 9.57 7.88 -18.68
CA LEU A 187 10.91 8.18 -19.18
C LEU A 187 10.83 8.86 -20.55
N TYR A 188 11.63 9.91 -20.73
CA TYR A 188 11.77 10.64 -21.98
C TYR A 188 13.24 10.83 -22.32
N LEU A 189 13.65 10.52 -23.54
CA LEU A 189 14.93 10.97 -24.07
C LEU A 189 14.81 12.41 -24.53
N VAL A 190 15.81 13.23 -24.23
CA VAL A 190 15.88 14.64 -24.63
C VAL A 190 17.25 14.97 -25.18
N CYS A 191 17.28 15.80 -26.22
CA CYS A 191 18.48 16.33 -26.85
C CYS A 191 18.27 17.75 -27.37
N ALA A 192 19.29 18.60 -27.34
CA ALA A 192 19.39 19.75 -28.23
C ALA A 192 19.59 19.27 -29.68
N LEU A 193 18.95 19.95 -30.64
CA LEU A 193 19.05 19.63 -32.06
C LEU A 193 19.76 20.75 -32.83
N GLU A 194 20.71 20.38 -33.70
CA GLU A 194 21.36 21.29 -34.64
C GLU A 194 20.43 21.66 -35.79
N SER A 195 20.36 22.95 -36.13
CA SER A 195 19.62 23.49 -37.26
C SER A 195 20.33 24.73 -37.79
N VAL A 196 20.24 24.95 -39.11
CA VAL A 196 20.85 26.10 -39.78
C VAL A 196 19.98 27.36 -39.66
N ASP A 197 18.65 27.17 -39.52
CA ASP A 197 17.65 28.25 -39.62
C ASP A 197 16.99 28.61 -38.28
N GLU A 198 17.02 27.74 -37.27
CA GLU A 198 16.31 27.94 -35.99
C GLU A 198 17.14 27.54 -34.76
N GLU A 199 17.30 28.46 -33.81
CA GLU A 199 18.07 28.23 -32.58
C GLU A 199 17.25 27.57 -31.44
N ASN A 200 17.94 26.84 -30.56
CA ASN A 200 17.39 26.26 -29.32
C ASN A 200 16.30 25.18 -29.53
N LEU A 201 16.34 24.46 -30.66
CA LEU A 201 15.48 23.30 -30.90
C LEU A 201 15.75 22.18 -29.88
N ILE A 202 14.69 21.53 -29.39
CA ILE A 202 14.77 20.40 -28.46
C ILE A 202 14.07 19.19 -29.07
N GLY A 203 14.80 18.12 -29.27
CA GLY A 203 14.27 16.81 -29.61
C GLY A 203 13.80 16.06 -28.36
N LEU A 204 12.65 15.40 -28.46
CA LEU A 204 12.02 14.64 -27.39
C LEU A 204 11.50 13.30 -27.94
N ILE A 205 11.76 12.19 -27.23
CA ILE A 205 11.19 10.86 -27.52
C ILE A 205 10.66 10.28 -26.21
N GLU A 206 9.43 9.79 -26.18
CA GLU A 206 8.90 9.05 -25.03
C GLU A 206 9.26 7.56 -25.12
N VAL A 207 9.71 6.97 -24.01
CA VAL A 207 9.96 5.52 -23.92
C VAL A 207 8.60 4.79 -23.84
N PRO A 208 8.28 3.89 -24.78
CA PRO A 208 6.93 3.35 -24.90
C PRO A 208 6.65 2.28 -23.85
N ALA A 209 5.86 2.63 -22.83
CA ALA A 209 5.42 1.71 -21.75
C ALA A 209 4.55 0.52 -22.21
N SER A 210 4.30 0.37 -23.52
CA SER A 210 3.69 -0.82 -24.14
C SER A 210 4.72 -1.86 -24.60
N MET A 211 6.00 -1.67 -24.31
CA MET A 211 7.10 -2.58 -24.61
C MET A 211 7.79 -3.06 -23.34
N ASN A 212 8.41 -4.23 -23.42
CA ASN A 212 9.32 -4.71 -22.37
C ASN A 212 10.51 -3.75 -22.28
N ARG A 213 10.66 -3.08 -21.13
CA ARG A 213 11.74 -2.12 -20.87
C ARG A 213 13.12 -2.80 -20.75
N VAL A 214 13.14 -4.06 -20.33
CA VAL A 214 14.32 -4.93 -20.37
C VAL A 214 14.34 -5.65 -21.72
N VAL A 215 15.39 -5.45 -22.50
CA VAL A 215 15.64 -6.15 -23.76
C VAL A 215 16.78 -7.14 -23.55
N ALA A 216 16.46 -8.44 -23.55
CA ALA A 216 17.46 -9.50 -23.47
C ALA A 216 18.32 -9.53 -24.74
N LEU A 217 19.62 -9.78 -24.58
CA LEU A 217 20.60 -9.89 -25.66
C LEU A 217 21.07 -11.34 -25.82
N PRO A 218 21.50 -11.75 -27.03
CA PRO A 218 22.15 -13.05 -27.23
C PRO A 218 23.35 -13.20 -26.29
N SER A 219 23.34 -14.26 -25.46
CA SER A 219 24.29 -14.50 -24.37
C SER A 219 24.67 -15.97 -24.30
N GLU A 220 25.81 -16.27 -23.66
CA GLU A 220 26.29 -17.65 -23.48
C GLU A 220 25.54 -18.35 -22.34
N ALA A 221 25.43 -19.68 -22.41
CA ALA A 221 24.71 -20.46 -21.41
C ALA A 221 25.30 -20.26 -19.99
N GLY A 222 24.47 -19.83 -19.04
CA GLY A 222 24.90 -19.45 -17.70
C GLY A 222 25.20 -17.95 -17.52
N SER A 223 25.02 -17.14 -18.58
CA SER A 223 25.04 -15.67 -18.50
C SER A 223 23.71 -15.07 -18.95
N TYR A 224 23.36 -13.91 -18.39
CA TYR A 224 22.22 -13.10 -18.81
C TYR A 224 22.69 -11.69 -19.13
N ARG A 225 22.66 -11.33 -20.41
CA ARG A 225 23.03 -10.00 -20.92
C ARG A 225 21.76 -9.27 -21.34
N TYR A 226 21.59 -8.03 -20.90
CA TYR A 226 20.41 -7.21 -21.23
C TYR A 226 20.78 -5.74 -21.40
N ILE A 227 19.91 -5.00 -22.08
CA ILE A 227 19.99 -3.55 -22.27
C ILE A 227 18.60 -2.94 -21.98
N LEU A 228 18.57 -1.70 -21.48
CA LEU A 228 17.31 -1.01 -21.24
C LEU A 228 16.78 -0.35 -22.52
N LEU A 229 15.46 -0.24 -22.65
CA LEU A 229 14.83 0.29 -23.86
C LEU A 229 15.21 1.76 -24.13
N GLU A 230 15.42 2.56 -23.08
CA GLU A 230 16.01 3.89 -23.18
C GLU A 230 17.42 3.88 -23.79
N ASP A 231 18.30 2.94 -23.41
CA ASP A 231 19.65 2.78 -23.97
C ASP A 231 19.60 2.32 -25.44
N VAL A 232 18.65 1.46 -25.81
CA VAL A 232 18.40 1.07 -27.22
C VAL A 232 18.07 2.30 -28.08
N ILE A 233 17.23 3.22 -27.58
CA ILE A 233 16.87 4.45 -28.30
C ILE A 233 18.04 5.46 -28.26
N LEU A 234 18.78 5.59 -27.14
CA LEU A 234 19.98 6.43 -27.04
C LEU A 234 21.10 6.01 -28.00
N THR A 235 21.24 4.70 -28.23
CA THR A 235 22.18 4.11 -29.20
C THR A 235 21.83 4.50 -30.63
N CYS A 236 20.53 4.57 -30.96
CA CYS A 236 20.03 4.84 -32.30
C CYS A 236 19.58 6.31 -32.51
N LEU A 237 19.79 7.19 -31.53
CA LEU A 237 19.20 8.54 -31.44
C LEU A 237 19.45 9.41 -32.69
N GLY A 238 20.62 9.30 -33.31
CA GLY A 238 20.98 10.02 -34.53
C GLY A 238 20.14 9.67 -35.77
N SER A 239 19.34 8.59 -35.72
CA SER A 239 18.37 8.23 -36.78
C SER A 239 16.95 8.72 -36.50
N CYS A 240 16.66 9.23 -35.29
CA CYS A 240 15.29 9.51 -34.85
C CYS A 240 14.71 10.84 -35.37
N PHE A 241 15.56 11.83 -35.68
CA PHE A 241 15.12 13.20 -35.99
C PHE A 241 15.33 13.62 -37.46
N GLY A 242 15.45 12.64 -38.37
CA GLY A 242 15.52 12.89 -39.81
C GLY A 242 16.77 13.67 -40.22
N SER A 243 16.61 14.96 -40.51
CA SER A 243 17.71 15.86 -40.90
C SER A 243 18.37 16.62 -39.74
N TYR A 244 17.80 16.60 -38.54
CA TYR A 244 18.35 17.29 -37.37
C TYR A 244 19.36 16.41 -36.63
N ALA A 245 20.54 16.94 -36.33
CA ALA A 245 21.58 16.22 -35.58
C ALA A 245 21.43 16.45 -34.05
N PRO A 246 21.36 15.40 -33.21
CA PRO A 246 21.43 15.54 -31.76
C PRO A 246 22.82 16.02 -31.29
N LEU A 247 22.87 17.08 -30.50
CA LEU A 247 24.10 17.70 -29.98
C LEU A 247 24.45 17.29 -28.55
N ASP A 248 23.44 17.07 -27.71
CA ASP A 248 23.55 16.52 -26.35
C ASP A 248 22.54 15.37 -26.18
N ARG A 249 22.62 14.59 -25.08
CA ARG A 249 21.64 13.52 -24.80
C ARG A 249 21.49 13.24 -23.31
N ALA A 250 20.24 13.12 -22.87
CA ALA A 250 19.89 12.66 -21.53
C ALA A 250 18.56 11.90 -21.52
N VAL A 251 18.39 11.01 -20.54
CA VAL A 251 17.05 10.56 -20.12
C VAL A 251 16.55 11.55 -19.06
N VAL A 252 15.25 11.86 -19.08
CA VAL A 252 14.58 12.65 -18.04
C VAL A 252 13.30 11.98 -17.59
N ARG A 253 12.95 12.18 -16.31
CA ARG A 253 11.73 11.67 -15.67
C ARG A 253 11.13 12.77 -14.80
N VAL A 254 9.82 12.97 -14.91
CA VAL A 254 9.11 14.05 -14.18
C VAL A 254 8.21 13.47 -13.10
N THR A 255 8.51 13.79 -11.85
CA THR A 255 7.62 13.51 -10.72
C THR A 255 6.66 14.69 -10.55
N ARG A 256 5.36 14.42 -10.57
CA ARG A 256 4.27 15.39 -10.41
C ARG A 256 3.55 15.15 -9.09
N ASN A 257 2.86 16.17 -8.59
CA ASN A 257 1.95 16.03 -7.47
C ASN A 257 0.90 14.94 -7.81
N ALA A 258 0.47 14.14 -6.83
CA ALA A 258 -0.58 13.14 -6.95
C ALA A 258 -1.60 13.17 -5.79
N ASP A 259 -1.45 14.12 -4.86
CA ASP A 259 -2.29 14.30 -3.67
C ASP A 259 -3.51 15.20 -3.97
N ILE A 260 -4.42 14.70 -4.81
CA ILE A 260 -5.74 15.33 -4.97
C ILE A 260 -6.59 15.03 -3.73
N ASP A 261 -7.24 16.06 -3.19
CA ASP A 261 -8.34 15.91 -2.24
C ASP A 261 -9.66 15.64 -2.99
N PRO A 262 -10.29 14.44 -2.86
CA PRO A 262 -11.56 14.14 -3.51
C PRO A 262 -12.75 14.94 -3.01
N ASP A 263 -12.70 15.44 -1.77
CA ASP A 263 -13.84 16.10 -1.13
C ASP A 263 -13.85 17.60 -1.47
N GLY A 264 -12.67 18.20 -1.64
CA GLY A 264 -12.50 19.63 -1.95
C GLY A 264 -13.03 20.10 -3.31
N GLU A 265 -13.34 19.19 -4.25
CA GLU A 265 -13.97 19.54 -5.52
C GLU A 265 -15.52 19.55 -5.47
N GLY A 266 -16.10 18.93 -4.43
CA GLY A 266 -17.54 18.67 -4.33
C GLY A 266 -18.01 17.51 -5.23
N VAL A 267 -19.11 16.86 -4.83
CA VAL A 267 -19.82 15.86 -5.64
C VAL A 267 -21.01 16.54 -6.31
N GLU A 268 -21.23 16.31 -7.60
CA GLU A 268 -22.42 16.80 -8.32
C GLU A 268 -23.68 16.08 -7.77
N GLU A 269 -24.82 16.78 -7.60
CA GLU A 269 -25.98 16.25 -6.84
C GLU A 269 -26.58 14.94 -7.39
N ASP A 270 -26.31 14.61 -8.66
CA ASP A 270 -26.75 13.38 -9.35
C ASP A 270 -25.60 12.34 -9.58
N GLU A 271 -24.39 12.54 -9.04
CA GLU A 271 -23.22 11.68 -9.33
C GLU A 271 -22.97 10.57 -8.28
N ASP A 272 -22.85 9.31 -8.74
CA ASP A 272 -22.31 8.19 -7.95
C ASP A 272 -20.84 8.48 -7.56
N TYR A 273 -20.51 8.31 -6.28
CA TYR A 273 -19.17 8.47 -5.73
C TYR A 273 -18.08 7.66 -6.50
N ARG A 274 -18.43 6.51 -7.08
CA ARG A 274 -17.54 5.76 -8.00
C ARG A 274 -17.22 6.54 -9.27
N GLN A 275 -18.20 7.22 -9.87
CA GLN A 275 -18.03 8.02 -11.08
C GLN A 275 -17.17 9.27 -10.78
N HIS A 276 -17.40 9.92 -9.63
CA HIS A 276 -16.56 11.02 -9.14
C HIS A 276 -15.09 10.60 -9.00
N MET A 277 -14.84 9.42 -8.40
CA MET A 277 -13.48 8.86 -8.30
C MET A 277 -12.88 8.55 -9.68
N LYS A 278 -13.66 7.99 -10.62
CA LYS A 278 -13.25 7.78 -12.03
C LYS A 278 -12.95 9.11 -12.77
N LYS A 279 -13.61 10.23 -12.42
CA LYS A 279 -13.27 11.59 -12.91
C LYS A 279 -11.94 12.08 -12.30
N ILE A 280 -11.76 11.97 -10.98
CA ILE A 280 -10.56 12.43 -10.25
C ILE A 280 -9.28 11.72 -10.71
N LEU A 281 -9.33 10.40 -10.90
CA LEU A 281 -8.17 9.62 -11.37
C LEU A 281 -7.64 10.14 -12.73
N LYS A 282 -8.51 10.61 -13.62
CA LYS A 282 -8.12 11.22 -14.91
C LYS A 282 -7.48 12.60 -14.74
N LYS A 283 -7.83 13.36 -13.69
CA LYS A 283 -7.17 14.64 -13.36
C LYS A 283 -5.74 14.45 -12.87
N ARG A 284 -5.43 13.34 -12.18
CA ARG A 284 -4.09 13.02 -11.63
C ARG A 284 -2.97 13.09 -12.68
N LEU A 285 -3.27 12.74 -13.94
CA LEU A 285 -2.34 12.80 -15.08
C LEU A 285 -1.92 14.22 -15.52
N ARG A 286 -2.54 15.28 -14.99
CA ARG A 286 -2.32 16.69 -15.40
C ARG A 286 -1.79 17.60 -14.28
N LEU A 287 -1.41 17.03 -13.14
CA LEU A 287 -1.00 17.78 -11.94
C LEU A 287 0.39 18.43 -12.08
N GLN A 288 0.68 19.37 -11.16
CA GLN A 288 1.89 20.20 -11.20
C GLN A 288 3.18 19.38 -11.06
N PRO A 289 4.23 19.64 -11.86
CA PRO A 289 5.57 19.10 -11.62
C PRO A 289 6.13 19.49 -10.25
N VAL A 290 6.82 18.54 -9.60
CA VAL A 290 7.46 18.70 -8.28
C VAL A 290 8.97 18.49 -8.38
N ALA A 291 9.42 17.54 -9.20
CA ALA A 291 10.84 17.29 -9.48
C ALA A 291 11.08 16.86 -10.93
N LEU A 292 12.29 17.15 -11.42
CA LEU A 292 12.84 16.67 -12.69
C LEU A 292 14.10 15.85 -12.38
N GLN A 293 14.05 14.55 -12.64
CA GLN A 293 15.20 13.66 -12.58
C GLN A 293 15.87 13.64 -13.97
N VAL A 294 17.20 13.65 -14.04
CA VAL A 294 17.99 13.71 -15.29
C VAL A 294 19.18 12.75 -15.20
N GLU A 295 19.36 11.92 -16.22
CA GLU A 295 20.47 10.97 -16.36
C GLU A 295 21.22 11.26 -17.67
N GLY A 296 22.56 11.24 -17.62
CA GLY A 296 23.39 11.75 -18.70
C GLY A 296 23.60 13.28 -18.61
N ARG A 297 23.77 13.95 -19.76
CA ARG A 297 24.14 15.38 -19.79
C ARG A 297 23.44 16.14 -20.92
N LEU A 298 22.71 17.16 -20.52
CA LEU A 298 22.23 18.24 -21.39
C LEU A 298 23.09 19.50 -21.16
N GLU A 299 23.19 20.35 -22.18
CA GLU A 299 23.80 21.66 -22.02
C GLU A 299 22.93 22.61 -21.17
N PRO A 300 23.54 23.58 -20.46
CA PRO A 300 22.84 24.41 -19.48
C PRO A 300 21.70 25.27 -20.06
N ALA A 301 21.69 25.51 -21.38
CA ALA A 301 20.59 26.17 -22.08
C ALA A 301 19.38 25.23 -22.22
N THR A 302 19.59 24.02 -22.77
CA THR A 302 18.61 22.94 -22.95
C THR A 302 17.90 22.62 -21.64
N LEU A 303 18.66 22.31 -20.58
CA LEU A 303 18.13 21.98 -19.26
C LEU A 303 17.35 23.14 -18.61
N LYS A 304 17.82 24.38 -18.78
CA LYS A 304 17.15 25.61 -18.29
C LYS A 304 15.85 25.90 -19.05
N SER A 305 15.74 25.48 -20.31
CA SER A 305 14.51 25.57 -21.10
C SER A 305 13.47 24.57 -20.57
N ILE A 306 13.79 23.28 -20.54
CA ILE A 306 12.93 22.19 -20.03
C ILE A 306 12.42 22.52 -18.62
N ARG A 307 13.32 22.89 -17.70
CA ARG A 307 12.98 23.23 -16.32
C ARG A 307 12.04 24.43 -16.21
N LYS A 308 12.19 25.45 -17.08
CA LYS A 308 11.27 26.59 -17.14
C LYS A 308 9.89 26.18 -17.65
N SER A 309 9.82 25.36 -18.69
CA SER A 309 8.56 24.85 -19.24
C SER A 309 7.76 24.02 -18.23
N LEU A 310 8.45 23.29 -17.36
CA LEU A 310 7.86 22.55 -16.23
C LEU A 310 7.57 23.43 -14.99
N GLY A 311 7.90 24.73 -15.01
CA GLY A 311 7.69 25.65 -13.89
C GLY A 311 8.62 25.42 -12.68
N LEU A 312 9.68 24.62 -12.83
CA LEU A 312 10.48 24.11 -11.72
C LEU A 312 11.61 25.07 -11.27
N ALA A 313 11.83 25.12 -9.96
CA ALA A 313 12.96 25.82 -9.34
C ALA A 313 14.29 25.08 -9.63
N SER A 314 15.42 25.80 -9.62
CA SER A 314 16.75 25.20 -9.89
C SER A 314 17.10 24.01 -9.01
N ARG A 315 16.66 24.04 -7.75
CA ARG A 315 16.85 22.98 -6.74
C ARG A 315 16.02 21.71 -6.98
N ALA A 316 15.00 21.80 -7.83
CA ALA A 316 14.08 20.70 -8.15
C ALA A 316 14.53 19.87 -9.36
N VAL A 317 15.81 20.00 -9.74
CA VAL A 317 16.48 19.15 -10.72
C VAL A 317 17.46 18.25 -9.96
N LEU A 318 17.32 16.94 -10.16
CA LEU A 318 18.18 15.92 -9.55
C LEU A 318 18.92 15.19 -10.68
N THR A 319 20.24 15.01 -10.53
CA THR A 319 21.09 14.39 -11.55
C THR A 319 21.57 13.02 -11.10
N TYR A 320 21.37 12.03 -11.95
CA TYR A 320 21.70 10.62 -11.74
C TYR A 320 22.77 10.15 -12.73
N THR A 321 23.42 9.04 -12.41
CA THR A 321 24.44 8.36 -13.24
C THR A 321 24.15 6.86 -13.32
N THR A 322 22.88 6.51 -13.15
CA THR A 322 22.28 5.17 -13.07
C THR A 322 20.80 5.33 -13.47
N PRO A 323 20.13 4.27 -13.96
CA PRO A 323 18.79 4.36 -14.55
C PRO A 323 17.80 5.15 -13.68
N LEU A 324 17.11 6.14 -14.28
CA LEU A 324 16.13 7.00 -13.58
C LEU A 324 14.92 6.27 -12.99
N ASP A 325 14.75 4.99 -13.31
CA ASP A 325 13.70 4.16 -12.77
C ASP A 325 14.19 2.71 -12.57
N LEU A 326 14.24 2.24 -11.34
CA LEU A 326 14.80 0.92 -10.97
C LEU A 326 13.75 -0.20 -10.94
N ASP A 327 12.50 0.05 -11.36
CA ASP A 327 11.46 -0.98 -11.43
C ASP A 327 11.82 -2.15 -12.37
N TYR A 328 12.74 -1.90 -13.33
CA TYR A 328 13.31 -2.93 -14.21
C TYR A 328 13.89 -4.13 -13.45
N VAL A 329 14.35 -3.92 -12.21
CA VAL A 329 15.01 -4.94 -11.37
C VAL A 329 14.09 -6.14 -11.12
N TYR A 330 12.79 -5.92 -10.92
CA TYR A 330 11.84 -7.03 -10.73
C TYR A 330 11.63 -7.84 -12.02
N GLY A 331 11.88 -7.25 -13.19
CA GLY A 331 11.80 -7.93 -14.48
C GLY A 331 12.97 -8.90 -14.76
N ILE A 332 14.12 -8.71 -14.11
CA ILE A 332 15.31 -9.56 -14.34
C ILE A 332 15.49 -10.70 -13.32
N GLU A 333 14.73 -10.72 -12.22
CA GLU A 333 14.82 -11.77 -11.18
C GLU A 333 14.56 -13.18 -11.74
N GLY A 334 13.62 -13.32 -12.68
CA GLY A 334 13.32 -14.58 -13.35
C GLY A 334 14.44 -15.08 -14.27
N HIS A 335 15.38 -14.21 -14.65
CA HIS A 335 16.46 -14.48 -15.61
C HIS A 335 17.84 -14.63 -14.95
N LEU A 336 17.93 -14.54 -13.62
CA LEU A 336 19.19 -14.78 -12.90
C LEU A 336 19.73 -16.20 -13.19
N PRO A 337 21.04 -16.35 -13.52
CA PRO A 337 21.64 -17.65 -13.78
C PRO A 337 21.43 -18.63 -12.61
N GLU A 338 20.77 -19.75 -12.89
CA GLU A 338 20.36 -20.74 -11.89
C GLU A 338 21.51 -21.20 -10.94
N PRO A 339 22.78 -21.35 -11.38
CA PRO A 339 23.88 -21.69 -10.47
C PRO A 339 24.22 -20.64 -9.41
N ALA A 340 23.99 -19.34 -9.69
CA ALA A 340 24.30 -18.24 -8.77
C ALA A 340 23.06 -17.80 -7.96
N LYS A 341 21.85 -18.08 -8.47
CA LYS A 341 20.56 -17.60 -7.97
C LYS A 341 20.36 -17.81 -6.46
N SER A 342 20.76 -18.95 -5.92
CA SER A 342 20.65 -19.26 -4.48
C SER A 342 21.55 -18.44 -3.55
N GLU A 343 22.56 -17.76 -4.10
CA GLU A 343 23.47 -16.85 -3.40
C GLU A 343 23.08 -15.37 -3.64
N LEU A 344 22.43 -15.10 -4.77
CA LEU A 344 21.97 -13.76 -5.16
C LEU A 344 20.67 -13.31 -4.47
N VAL A 345 19.71 -14.22 -4.23
CA VAL A 345 18.37 -13.88 -3.67
C VAL A 345 18.17 -14.40 -2.24
N PHE A 346 17.18 -13.88 -1.52
CA PHE A 346 16.79 -14.45 -0.23
C PHE A 346 16.24 -15.88 -0.40
N GLN A 347 16.70 -16.81 0.45
CA GLN A 347 16.23 -18.20 0.46
C GLN A 347 14.68 -18.28 0.52
N PRO A 348 14.00 -18.92 -0.47
CA PRO A 348 12.55 -18.83 -0.63
C PRO A 348 11.75 -19.26 0.61
N PHE A 349 11.06 -18.30 1.21
CA PHE A 349 10.23 -18.50 2.39
C PHE A 349 8.80 -18.92 2.04
N ARG A 350 8.19 -19.78 2.86
CA ARG A 350 6.77 -20.13 2.78
C ARG A 350 6.11 -19.97 4.16
N PRO A 351 4.98 -19.25 4.29
CA PRO A 351 4.23 -19.16 5.55
C PRO A 351 3.86 -20.54 6.12
N GLN A 352 4.07 -20.72 7.42
CA GLN A 352 3.93 -22.00 8.12
C GLN A 352 2.54 -22.21 8.74
N ALA A 353 2.26 -23.43 9.20
CA ALA A 353 1.03 -23.72 9.94
C ALA A 353 1.18 -23.32 11.43
N ASN A 354 0.21 -22.58 11.97
CA ASN A 354 0.18 -22.19 13.37
C ASN A 354 -0.08 -23.43 14.27
N PRO A 355 0.73 -23.71 15.30
CA PRO A 355 0.63 -24.93 16.11
C PRO A 355 -0.58 -24.99 17.05
N LEU A 356 -1.28 -23.87 17.28
CA LEU A 356 -2.50 -23.78 18.09
C LEU A 356 -3.79 -24.06 17.30
N ILE A 357 -3.65 -24.41 16.01
CA ILE A 357 -4.73 -24.71 15.08
C ILE A 357 -4.61 -26.17 14.61
N GLU A 358 -5.68 -26.94 14.77
CA GLU A 358 -5.80 -28.34 14.38
C GLU A 358 -6.28 -28.42 12.91
N PRO A 359 -5.47 -28.94 11.96
CA PRO A 359 -5.88 -29.04 10.56
C PRO A 359 -7.08 -29.99 10.37
N GLY A 360 -7.98 -29.63 9.44
CA GLY A 360 -9.17 -30.43 9.14
C GLY A 360 -10.31 -30.32 10.18
N ARG A 361 -10.13 -29.54 11.25
CA ARG A 361 -11.16 -29.26 12.26
C ARG A 361 -11.71 -27.84 12.10
N SER A 362 -13.03 -27.70 12.14
CA SER A 362 -13.73 -26.41 11.96
C SER A 362 -13.13 -25.26 12.78
N MET A 363 -12.74 -24.20 12.08
CA MET A 363 -12.21 -22.96 12.66
C MET A 363 -13.24 -22.26 13.56
N ARG A 364 -14.54 -22.29 13.22
CA ARG A 364 -15.61 -21.76 14.09
C ARG A 364 -15.51 -22.34 15.49
N LYS A 365 -15.35 -23.66 15.61
CA LYS A 365 -15.23 -24.36 16.90
C LYS A 365 -13.93 -24.04 17.62
N GLN A 366 -12.81 -23.98 16.88
CA GLN A 366 -11.49 -23.71 17.47
C GLN A 366 -11.37 -22.30 18.04
N VAL A 367 -12.04 -21.30 17.47
CA VAL A 367 -12.08 -19.91 17.98
C VAL A 367 -13.08 -19.73 19.15
N ILE A 368 -14.12 -20.57 19.23
CA ILE A 368 -15.05 -20.59 20.37
C ILE A 368 -14.41 -21.21 21.63
N GLU A 369 -13.48 -22.17 21.47
CA GLU A 369 -12.73 -22.77 22.58
C GLU A 369 -11.65 -21.86 23.18
N GLY A 370 -11.21 -20.84 22.44
CA GLY A 370 -10.20 -19.88 22.88
C GLY A 370 -9.69 -19.05 21.70
N ASP A 371 -9.20 -17.84 22.00
CA ASP A 371 -8.74 -16.91 20.97
C ASP A 371 -7.58 -17.49 20.14
N LYS A 372 -7.47 -17.05 18.88
CA LYS A 372 -6.41 -17.47 17.95
C LYS A 372 -5.69 -16.25 17.39
N LEU A 373 -4.38 -16.19 17.61
CA LEU A 373 -3.51 -15.16 17.04
C LEU A 373 -2.68 -15.77 15.90
N LEU A 374 -2.90 -15.31 14.67
CA LEU A 374 -2.00 -15.57 13.54
C LEU A 374 -0.95 -14.46 13.43
N PHE A 375 0.27 -14.82 13.09
CA PHE A 375 1.38 -13.88 12.93
C PHE A 375 1.99 -13.92 11.52
N TYR A 376 1.66 -12.93 10.69
CA TYR A 376 2.21 -12.74 9.35
C TYR A 376 3.60 -12.08 9.40
N PRO A 377 4.49 -12.35 8.42
CA PRO A 377 4.32 -13.30 7.32
C PRO A 377 4.67 -14.75 7.70
N TYR A 378 5.13 -14.96 8.93
CA TYR A 378 5.67 -16.22 9.45
C TYR A 378 4.67 -17.38 9.35
N GLU A 379 3.40 -17.11 9.60
CA GLU A 379 2.29 -18.07 9.56
C GLU A 379 1.33 -17.83 8.40
N SER A 380 0.62 -18.88 7.97
CA SER A 380 -0.28 -18.84 6.83
C SER A 380 -1.58 -18.10 7.12
N MET A 381 -2.06 -17.33 6.13
CA MET A 381 -3.39 -16.70 6.13
C MET A 381 -4.53 -17.70 5.87
N ASN A 382 -4.25 -18.97 5.56
CA ASN A 382 -5.29 -19.97 5.29
C ASN A 382 -6.34 -20.09 6.40
N PRO A 383 -6.04 -20.20 7.72
CA PRO A 383 -7.07 -20.40 8.73
C PRO A 383 -8.10 -19.26 8.82
N LEU A 384 -7.73 -18.03 8.41
CA LEU A 384 -8.67 -16.92 8.24
C LEU A 384 -9.59 -17.15 7.03
N LEU A 385 -9.03 -17.53 5.88
CA LEU A 385 -9.77 -17.78 4.64
C LEU A 385 -10.69 -19.01 4.78
N ASP A 386 -10.22 -20.03 5.49
CA ASP A 386 -10.94 -21.26 5.77
C ASP A 386 -12.12 -20.99 6.72
N LEU A 387 -11.95 -20.12 7.74
CA LEU A 387 -13.05 -19.63 8.59
C LEU A 387 -14.09 -18.81 7.80
N MET A 388 -13.63 -17.92 6.90
CA MET A 388 -14.53 -17.13 6.05
C MET A 388 -15.33 -18.03 5.10
N HIS A 389 -14.71 -19.07 4.54
CA HIS A 389 -15.36 -20.07 3.70
C HIS A 389 -16.30 -20.99 4.51
N GLU A 390 -15.92 -21.45 5.71
CA GLU A 390 -16.84 -22.12 6.64
C GLU A 390 -18.11 -21.29 6.86
N ALA A 391 -17.94 -20.00 7.21
CA ALA A 391 -19.05 -19.07 7.43
C ALA A 391 -19.90 -18.81 6.18
N ALA A 392 -19.33 -18.87 4.97
CA ALA A 392 -20.07 -18.71 3.72
C ALA A 392 -21.09 -19.84 3.48
N PHE A 393 -20.81 -21.05 3.94
CA PHE A 393 -21.68 -22.23 3.74
C PHE A 393 -22.42 -22.71 5.02
N ASP A 394 -22.01 -22.27 6.21
CA ASP A 394 -22.66 -22.62 7.49
C ASP A 394 -24.13 -22.11 7.57
N PRO A 395 -25.13 -22.98 7.84
CA PRO A 395 -26.55 -22.58 7.92
C PRO A 395 -26.91 -21.82 9.21
N ASP A 396 -26.08 -21.85 10.26
CA ASP A 396 -26.26 -21.00 11.45
C ASP A 396 -25.75 -19.58 11.21
N CYS A 397 -24.83 -19.39 10.24
CA CYS A 397 -24.27 -18.08 9.93
C CYS A 397 -25.31 -17.20 9.21
N ILE A 398 -25.71 -16.12 9.86
CA ILE A 398 -26.79 -15.23 9.38
C ILE A 398 -26.27 -13.93 8.77
N SER A 399 -25.10 -13.43 9.20
CA SER A 399 -24.54 -12.19 8.65
C SER A 399 -23.02 -12.09 8.78
N MET A 400 -22.40 -11.40 7.84
CA MET A 400 -20.95 -11.16 7.77
C MET A 400 -20.70 -9.69 7.48
N LYS A 401 -19.88 -9.01 8.30
CA LYS A 401 -19.60 -7.57 8.17
C LYS A 401 -18.10 -7.35 8.16
N ILE A 402 -17.56 -6.57 7.21
CA ILE A 402 -16.11 -6.44 7.02
C ILE A 402 -15.70 -5.04 6.53
N THR A 403 -14.52 -4.57 6.93
CA THR A 403 -13.89 -3.36 6.37
C THR A 403 -12.77 -3.73 5.38
N LEU A 404 -12.88 -3.26 4.13
CA LEU A 404 -11.89 -3.50 3.06
C LEU A 404 -11.23 -2.18 2.63
N TYR A 405 -9.96 -2.02 3.03
CA TYR A 405 -9.14 -0.85 2.64
C TYR A 405 -8.42 -1.03 1.30
N ARG A 406 -7.86 -2.22 1.03
CA ARG A 406 -7.08 -2.53 -0.18
C ARG A 406 -7.29 -3.99 -0.58
N VAL A 407 -7.94 -4.23 -1.71
CA VAL A 407 -8.22 -5.58 -2.22
C VAL A 407 -7.23 -5.94 -3.33
N ALA A 408 -6.68 -7.16 -3.32
CA ALA A 408 -5.87 -7.65 -4.42
C ALA A 408 -6.75 -7.98 -5.65
N LYS A 409 -6.21 -7.84 -6.87
CA LYS A 409 -6.94 -8.13 -8.13
C LYS A 409 -7.63 -9.50 -8.17
N GLN A 410 -7.05 -10.48 -7.48
CA GLN A 410 -7.66 -11.76 -7.12
C GLN A 410 -7.62 -11.84 -5.61
N SER A 411 -8.74 -12.21 -4.97
CA SER A 411 -8.93 -12.16 -3.52
C SER A 411 -9.88 -13.26 -3.08
N ARG A 412 -9.36 -14.36 -2.49
CA ARG A 412 -10.17 -15.48 -2.00
C ARG A 412 -11.18 -15.02 -0.94
N LEU A 413 -10.79 -14.01 -0.16
CA LEU A 413 -11.64 -13.35 0.82
C LEU A 413 -12.90 -12.74 0.19
N CYS A 414 -12.78 -12.13 -0.99
CA CYS A 414 -13.89 -11.47 -1.65
C CYS A 414 -14.79 -12.44 -2.42
N GLU A 415 -14.22 -13.51 -3.00
CA GLU A 415 -15.04 -14.62 -3.52
C GLU A 415 -15.84 -15.28 -2.38
N ALA A 416 -15.26 -15.53 -1.20
CA ALA A 416 -15.98 -16.08 -0.05
C ALA A 416 -17.10 -15.14 0.50
N LEU A 417 -17.01 -13.83 0.28
CA LEU A 417 -18.08 -12.87 0.60
C LEU A 417 -19.21 -12.92 -0.44
N ILE A 418 -18.88 -13.16 -1.72
CA ILE A 418 -19.84 -13.43 -2.80
C ILE A 418 -20.57 -14.75 -2.51
N ASP A 419 -19.83 -15.84 -2.24
CA ASP A 419 -20.38 -17.14 -1.83
C ASP A 419 -21.36 -16.99 -0.66
N ALA A 420 -21.00 -16.20 0.36
CA ALA A 420 -21.86 -15.97 1.53
C ALA A 420 -23.18 -15.26 1.16
N ALA A 421 -23.13 -14.26 0.29
CA ALA A 421 -24.31 -13.51 -0.16
C ALA A 421 -25.22 -14.38 -1.05
N GLU A 422 -24.65 -15.14 -1.99
CA GLU A 422 -25.39 -16.10 -2.82
C GLU A 422 -26.02 -17.23 -1.99
N ASN A 423 -25.34 -17.67 -0.91
CA ASN A 423 -25.90 -18.58 0.10
C ASN A 423 -26.79 -17.86 1.15
N GLY A 424 -27.36 -16.71 0.80
CA GLY A 424 -28.49 -16.07 1.50
C GLY A 424 -28.15 -15.33 2.81
N LYS A 425 -26.88 -14.98 3.04
CA LYS A 425 -26.42 -14.33 4.29
C LYS A 425 -26.40 -12.81 4.14
N GLU A 426 -26.67 -12.08 5.22
CA GLU A 426 -26.59 -10.61 5.21
C GLU A 426 -25.11 -10.18 5.20
N VAL A 427 -24.55 -9.98 4.00
CA VAL A 427 -23.17 -9.52 3.83
C VAL A 427 -23.11 -7.99 3.73
N THR A 428 -22.35 -7.35 4.61
CA THR A 428 -22.06 -5.90 4.58
C THR A 428 -20.57 -5.67 4.38
N VAL A 429 -20.19 -5.01 3.28
CA VAL A 429 -18.80 -4.70 2.96
C VAL A 429 -18.59 -3.19 2.99
N LEU A 430 -17.76 -2.71 3.90
CA LEU A 430 -17.46 -1.28 4.01
C LEU A 430 -16.12 -0.98 3.32
N MET A 431 -16.17 -0.32 2.17
CA MET A 431 -15.07 -0.19 1.22
C MET A 431 -14.51 1.24 1.13
N GLU A 432 -13.18 1.34 1.08
CA GLU A 432 -12.48 2.61 0.90
C GLU A 432 -12.00 2.79 -0.55
N LEU A 433 -12.80 3.50 -1.37
CA LEU A 433 -12.41 3.81 -2.75
C LEU A 433 -11.26 4.84 -2.83
N ARG A 434 -10.98 5.57 -1.75
CA ARG A 434 -9.93 6.61 -1.67
C ARG A 434 -8.55 6.01 -1.32
N ALA A 435 -8.36 4.70 -1.50
CA ALA A 435 -7.12 3.96 -1.20
C ALA A 435 -6.07 4.19 -2.30
N ARG A 436 -5.01 4.94 -1.97
CA ARG A 436 -4.02 5.41 -2.96
C ARG A 436 -3.37 4.26 -3.73
N PHE A 437 -3.37 4.37 -5.05
CA PHE A 437 -2.85 3.41 -6.05
C PHE A 437 -3.63 2.09 -6.18
N ASP A 438 -4.68 1.90 -5.38
CA ASP A 438 -5.61 0.76 -5.47
C ASP A 438 -7.02 1.20 -5.86
N GLU A 439 -7.24 2.50 -6.15
CA GLU A 439 -8.57 3.09 -6.35
C GLU A 439 -9.37 2.32 -7.43
N GLN A 440 -8.73 1.95 -8.54
CA GLN A 440 -9.34 1.19 -9.64
C GLN A 440 -9.70 -0.26 -9.24
N ASN A 441 -8.80 -0.96 -8.54
CA ASN A 441 -9.05 -2.35 -8.09
C ASN A 441 -10.22 -2.39 -7.09
N ASN A 442 -10.27 -1.42 -6.16
CA ASN A 442 -11.33 -1.33 -5.16
C ASN A 442 -12.70 -1.01 -5.80
N ILE A 443 -12.73 -0.23 -6.87
CA ILE A 443 -13.96 0.05 -7.65
C ILE A 443 -14.47 -1.21 -8.37
N GLU A 444 -13.59 -1.95 -9.04
CA GLU A 444 -13.94 -3.21 -9.74
C GLU A 444 -14.50 -4.26 -8.76
N TRP A 445 -13.92 -4.36 -7.55
CA TRP A 445 -14.46 -5.22 -6.50
C TRP A 445 -15.78 -4.73 -5.91
N ALA A 446 -15.99 -3.42 -5.78
CA ALA A 446 -17.26 -2.88 -5.31
C ALA A 446 -18.40 -3.18 -6.29
N GLU A 447 -18.14 -3.05 -7.60
CA GLU A 447 -19.07 -3.42 -8.67
C GLU A 447 -19.44 -4.92 -8.57
N ARG A 448 -18.45 -5.83 -8.49
CA ARG A 448 -18.71 -7.28 -8.31
C ARG A 448 -19.48 -7.65 -7.04
N LEU A 449 -19.20 -6.97 -5.91
CA LEU A 449 -19.84 -7.27 -4.62
C LEU A 449 -21.30 -6.78 -4.59
N GLU A 450 -21.59 -5.62 -5.19
CA GLU A 450 -22.98 -5.14 -5.36
C GLU A 450 -23.79 -6.10 -6.26
N GLU A 451 -23.21 -6.61 -7.35
CA GLU A 451 -23.85 -7.58 -8.26
C GLU A 451 -24.21 -8.92 -7.56
N ALA A 452 -23.37 -9.38 -6.63
CA ALA A 452 -23.62 -10.55 -5.80
C ALA A 452 -24.66 -10.32 -4.67
N GLY A 453 -25.16 -9.10 -4.51
CA GLY A 453 -26.13 -8.75 -3.46
C GLY A 453 -25.50 -8.40 -2.10
N CYS A 454 -24.19 -8.18 -2.01
CA CYS A 454 -23.60 -7.60 -0.80
C CYS A 454 -24.07 -6.15 -0.62
N THR A 455 -24.33 -5.74 0.62
CA THR A 455 -24.51 -4.33 0.95
C THR A 455 -23.14 -3.65 1.01
N VAL A 456 -22.75 -3.01 -0.10
CA VAL A 456 -21.52 -2.20 -0.15
C VAL A 456 -21.79 -0.81 0.42
N ILE A 457 -20.92 -0.35 1.32
CA ILE A 457 -20.99 0.95 2.00
C ILE A 457 -19.66 1.68 1.81
N TYR A 458 -19.69 2.95 1.45
CA TYR A 458 -18.49 3.79 1.28
C TYR A 458 -18.21 4.63 2.53
N GLY A 459 -16.94 4.99 2.75
CA GLY A 459 -16.52 5.81 3.89
C GLY A 459 -17.14 7.22 3.91
N ALA A 460 -17.43 7.73 5.11
CA ALA A 460 -18.04 9.05 5.30
C ALA A 460 -17.13 10.20 4.82
N GLU A 461 -17.74 11.30 4.39
CA GLU A 461 -17.04 12.50 3.91
C GLU A 461 -16.02 13.01 4.96
N GLY A 462 -14.82 13.39 4.51
CA GLY A 462 -13.72 13.83 5.37
C GLY A 462 -12.98 12.73 6.16
N PHE A 463 -13.48 11.49 6.21
CA PHE A 463 -12.89 10.42 7.04
C PHE A 463 -12.57 9.15 6.24
N LYS A 464 -11.29 8.74 6.26
CA LYS A 464 -10.87 7.48 5.62
C LYS A 464 -11.00 6.29 6.56
N VAL A 465 -11.62 5.20 6.12
CA VAL A 465 -11.77 3.98 6.95
C VAL A 465 -10.58 3.06 6.71
N HIS A 466 -9.82 2.78 7.78
CA HIS A 466 -8.56 2.04 7.74
C HIS A 466 -8.42 1.02 8.88
N SER A 467 -9.46 0.87 9.72
CA SER A 467 -9.68 -0.31 10.57
C SER A 467 -9.64 -1.60 9.74
N LYS A 468 -9.20 -2.70 10.35
CA LYS A 468 -9.29 -4.05 9.75
C LYS A 468 -10.03 -4.94 10.72
N ILE A 469 -11.34 -4.99 10.50
CA ILE A 469 -12.26 -5.74 11.33
C ILE A 469 -13.21 -6.52 10.43
N CYS A 470 -13.45 -7.77 10.79
CA CYS A 470 -14.58 -8.54 10.30
C CYS A 470 -15.36 -9.10 11.49
N GLN A 471 -16.67 -9.22 11.35
CA GLN A 471 -17.55 -9.89 12.30
C GLN A 471 -18.43 -10.89 11.55
N ILE A 472 -18.45 -12.11 12.07
CA ILE A 472 -19.30 -13.21 11.60
C ILE A 472 -20.33 -13.47 12.70
N THR A 473 -21.62 -13.45 12.35
CA THR A 473 -22.73 -13.60 13.30
C THR A 473 -23.46 -14.90 13.06
N TYR A 474 -23.55 -15.74 14.09
CA TYR A 474 -24.24 -17.02 14.06
C TYR A 474 -25.50 -16.98 14.94
N ARG A 475 -26.49 -17.82 14.62
CA ARG A 475 -27.74 -17.95 15.38
C ARG A 475 -27.93 -19.39 15.86
N GLU A 476 -27.70 -19.60 17.15
CA GLU A 476 -27.85 -20.90 17.81
C GLU A 476 -29.22 -20.93 18.52
N GLY A 477 -30.25 -21.28 17.75
CA GLY A 477 -31.65 -21.24 18.18
C GLY A 477 -32.14 -19.80 18.42
N MET A 478 -32.18 -19.39 19.69
CA MET A 478 -32.51 -18.01 20.11
C MET A 478 -31.27 -17.20 20.55
N ALA A 479 -30.11 -17.83 20.68
CA ALA A 479 -28.86 -17.15 21.01
C ALA A 479 -28.21 -16.57 19.73
N ILE A 480 -27.46 -15.47 19.88
CA ILE A 480 -26.65 -14.88 18.82
C ILE A 480 -25.19 -14.87 19.28
N THR A 481 -24.39 -15.76 18.71
CA THR A 481 -22.95 -15.86 18.91
C THR A 481 -22.21 -15.09 17.82
N ARG A 482 -20.99 -14.60 18.11
CA ARG A 482 -20.21 -13.77 17.19
C ARG A 482 -18.74 -14.16 17.25
N ILE A 483 -18.12 -14.30 16.09
CA ILE A 483 -16.66 -14.31 15.95
C ILE A 483 -16.24 -12.97 15.37
N THR A 484 -15.24 -12.34 15.99
CA THR A 484 -14.67 -11.06 15.56
C THR A 484 -13.20 -11.26 15.20
N LEU A 485 -12.82 -10.71 14.05
CA LEU A 485 -11.51 -10.85 13.43
C LEU A 485 -10.88 -9.46 13.38
N LEU A 486 -9.75 -9.26 14.05
CA LEU A 486 -9.15 -7.96 14.32
C LEU A 486 -7.68 -7.94 13.88
N GLY A 487 -7.33 -7.06 12.94
CA GLY A 487 -6.02 -7.06 12.27
C GLY A 487 -5.23 -5.77 12.47
N THR A 488 -3.91 -5.87 12.58
CA THR A 488 -3.00 -4.71 12.40
C THR A 488 -2.81 -4.39 10.90
N GLY A 489 -2.82 -5.43 10.07
CA GLY A 489 -2.63 -5.41 8.62
C GLY A 489 -3.92 -5.49 7.81
N ASN A 490 -3.82 -5.26 6.49
CA ASN A 490 -4.92 -5.47 5.54
C ASN A 490 -5.22 -6.97 5.38
N PHE A 491 -6.49 -7.31 5.17
CA PHE A 491 -6.90 -8.66 4.74
C PHE A 491 -6.50 -8.93 3.28
N ASN A 492 -5.19 -9.02 3.00
CA ASN A 492 -4.64 -9.10 1.64
C ASN A 492 -3.49 -10.11 1.57
N GLU A 493 -3.73 -11.18 0.80
CA GLU A 493 -2.89 -12.38 0.67
C GLU A 493 -1.47 -12.12 0.14
N LYS A 494 -1.26 -10.99 -0.57
CA LYS A 494 0.06 -10.59 -1.06
C LYS A 494 0.86 -9.88 0.04
N THR A 495 0.26 -8.89 0.71
CA THR A 495 0.95 -8.18 1.80
C THR A 495 1.22 -9.08 3.01
N ALA A 496 0.35 -10.07 3.26
CA ALA A 496 0.54 -11.08 4.32
C ALA A 496 1.77 -12.00 4.12
N ARG A 497 2.51 -11.88 3.00
CA ARG A 497 3.80 -12.57 2.79
C ARG A 497 5.03 -11.66 2.94
N LEU A 498 4.82 -10.37 3.13
CA LEU A 498 5.87 -9.34 3.12
C LEU A 498 5.87 -8.47 4.40
N TYR A 499 4.72 -8.30 5.04
CA TYR A 499 4.52 -7.37 6.15
C TYR A 499 4.42 -8.13 7.48
N SER A 500 5.09 -7.66 8.54
CA SER A 500 4.87 -8.21 9.88
C SER A 500 3.55 -7.70 10.44
N ASP A 501 2.57 -8.58 10.66
CA ASP A 501 1.20 -8.18 11.05
C ASP A 501 0.52 -9.28 11.88
N PHE A 502 -0.30 -8.87 12.84
CA PHE A 502 -1.12 -9.77 13.64
C PHE A 502 -2.58 -9.81 13.15
N MET A 503 -3.18 -10.98 13.29
CA MET A 503 -4.60 -11.23 13.07
C MET A 503 -5.14 -12.02 14.27
N LEU A 504 -5.89 -11.33 15.15
CA LEU A 504 -6.60 -11.94 16.27
C LEU A 504 -7.99 -12.40 15.80
N MET A 505 -8.35 -13.64 16.13
CA MET A 505 -9.70 -14.18 16.03
C MET A 505 -10.23 -14.44 17.44
N THR A 506 -11.38 -13.88 17.78
CA THR A 506 -11.96 -13.98 19.12
C THR A 506 -13.46 -14.22 19.10
N ALA A 507 -13.93 -15.07 20.02
CA ALA A 507 -15.34 -15.24 20.34
C ALA A 507 -15.79 -14.42 21.57
N HIS A 508 -14.91 -13.57 22.12
CA HIS A 508 -15.17 -12.82 23.36
C HIS A 508 -16.39 -11.89 23.22
N PRO A 509 -17.47 -12.08 24.01
CA PRO A 509 -18.77 -11.46 23.73
C PRO A 509 -18.74 -9.93 23.79
N GLY A 510 -17.99 -9.35 24.73
CA GLY A 510 -17.86 -7.89 24.86
C GLY A 510 -17.11 -7.22 23.69
N ILE A 511 -16.22 -7.96 23.00
CA ILE A 511 -15.57 -7.47 21.78
C ILE A 511 -16.53 -7.64 20.58
N GLY A 512 -17.31 -8.72 20.56
CA GLY A 512 -18.39 -8.91 19.58
C GLY A 512 -19.49 -7.84 19.66
N GLU A 513 -19.85 -7.39 20.86
CA GLU A 513 -20.80 -6.29 21.07
C GLU A 513 -20.26 -4.94 20.57
N ASP A 514 -19.02 -4.59 20.93
CA ASP A 514 -18.35 -3.38 20.43
C ASP A 514 -18.19 -3.40 18.91
N ALA A 515 -17.82 -4.53 18.31
CA ALA A 515 -17.67 -4.68 16.87
C ALA A 515 -19.02 -4.56 16.13
N ASN A 516 -20.11 -5.09 16.70
CA ASN A 516 -21.46 -4.87 16.20
C ASN A 516 -21.87 -3.40 16.32
N ALA A 517 -21.49 -2.74 17.42
CA ALA A 517 -21.68 -1.30 17.59
C ALA A 517 -20.89 -0.49 16.56
N PHE A 518 -19.66 -0.88 16.25
CA PHE A 518 -18.78 -0.23 15.29
C PHE A 518 -19.39 -0.23 13.88
N PHE A 519 -19.79 -1.41 13.37
CA PHE A 519 -20.43 -1.50 12.06
C PHE A 519 -21.77 -0.74 12.00
N ARG A 520 -22.60 -0.80 13.05
CA ARG A 520 -23.84 -0.04 13.14
C ARG A 520 -23.58 1.47 13.15
N ASN A 521 -22.59 1.93 13.91
CA ASN A 521 -22.24 3.34 14.02
C ASN A 521 -21.73 3.88 12.68
N LEU A 522 -20.88 3.13 11.96
CA LEU A 522 -20.44 3.51 10.61
C LEU A 522 -21.58 3.55 9.58
N ALA A 523 -22.48 2.57 9.57
CA ALA A 523 -23.64 2.57 8.67
C ALA A 523 -24.62 3.75 8.94
N LEU A 524 -24.55 4.36 10.13
CA LEU A 524 -25.30 5.57 10.51
C LEU A 524 -24.49 6.87 10.37
N GLY A 525 -23.25 6.81 9.89
CA GLY A 525 -22.33 7.97 9.85
C GLY A 525 -21.88 8.48 11.23
N ASN A 526 -22.17 7.75 12.31
CA ASN A 526 -21.82 8.15 13.67
C ASN A 526 -20.37 7.79 14.00
N LEU A 527 -19.47 8.77 13.90
CA LEU A 527 -18.06 8.61 14.30
C LEU A 527 -17.82 8.81 15.81
N HIS A 528 -18.86 9.11 16.59
CA HIS A 528 -18.80 9.39 18.02
C HIS A 528 -19.55 8.29 18.81
N GLY A 529 -19.22 7.03 18.51
CA GLY A 529 -19.70 5.89 19.28
C GLY A 529 -18.91 5.68 20.57
N ASP A 530 -19.61 5.23 21.62
CA ASP A 530 -19.00 4.67 22.82
C ASP A 530 -18.73 3.16 22.64
N TYR A 531 -17.63 2.69 23.20
CA TYR A 531 -17.12 1.31 23.11
C TYR A 531 -16.49 0.92 24.46
N ARG A 532 -16.57 -0.34 24.86
CA ARG A 532 -16.10 -0.82 26.18
C ARG A 532 -14.66 -1.36 26.16
N TYR A 533 -14.24 -1.93 25.05
CA TYR A 533 -12.95 -2.58 24.80
C TYR A 533 -12.22 -1.97 23.60
N LEU A 534 -12.94 -1.57 22.54
CA LEU A 534 -12.33 -1.05 21.31
C LEU A 534 -11.96 0.44 21.41
N GLY A 535 -10.69 0.75 21.26
CA GLY A 535 -10.18 2.12 21.07
C GLY A 535 -10.40 2.60 19.64
N VAL A 536 -11.61 3.09 19.33
CA VAL A 536 -11.99 3.51 17.97
C VAL A 536 -11.58 4.97 17.70
N ALA A 537 -10.90 5.23 16.57
CA ALA A 537 -10.64 6.60 16.11
C ALA A 537 -11.87 7.17 15.34
N PRO A 538 -12.16 8.48 15.42
CA PRO A 538 -11.32 9.54 15.99
C PRO A 538 -11.49 9.79 17.50
N THR A 539 -12.56 9.29 18.13
CA THR A 539 -12.95 9.73 19.49
C THR A 539 -12.27 8.97 20.63
N GLY A 540 -12.19 7.64 20.57
CA GLY A 540 -11.72 6.78 21.67
C GLY A 540 -10.24 6.43 21.63
N LEU A 541 -9.63 6.34 20.44
CA LEU A 541 -8.23 5.89 20.29
C LEU A 541 -7.22 6.80 21.01
N LYS A 542 -7.28 8.12 20.81
CA LYS A 542 -6.34 9.05 21.47
C LYS A 542 -6.53 9.03 23.00
N PRO A 543 -7.75 9.15 23.57
CA PRO A 543 -7.96 9.01 25.01
C PRO A 543 -7.47 7.68 25.61
N LEU A 544 -7.61 6.55 24.92
CA LEU A 544 -7.12 5.25 25.39
C LEU A 544 -5.60 5.29 25.66
N ILE A 545 -4.81 5.80 24.71
CA ILE A 545 -3.36 5.93 24.85
C ILE A 545 -2.98 6.96 25.92
N MET A 546 -3.67 8.10 25.95
CA MET A 546 -3.42 9.15 26.94
C MET A 546 -3.72 8.69 28.37
N ASN A 547 -4.76 7.84 28.56
CA ASN A 547 -5.12 7.26 29.85
C ASN A 547 -4.12 6.18 30.29
N GLY A 548 -3.62 5.35 29.37
CA GLY A 548 -2.52 4.43 29.67
C GLY A 548 -1.24 5.18 30.10
N LEU A 549 -0.91 6.29 29.43
CA LEU A 549 0.20 7.16 29.85
C LEU A 549 -0.05 7.84 31.20
N ASN A 550 -1.27 8.30 31.50
CA ASN A 550 -1.64 8.86 32.82
C ASN A 550 -1.41 7.84 33.94
N ARG A 551 -1.85 6.60 33.75
CA ARG A 551 -1.71 5.50 34.72
C ARG A 551 -0.25 5.21 35.07
N GLU A 552 0.63 5.12 34.07
CA GLU A 552 2.06 4.88 34.31
C GLU A 552 2.76 6.11 34.92
N ILE A 553 2.31 7.34 34.60
CA ILE A 553 2.73 8.57 35.29
C ILE A 553 2.35 8.53 36.78
N GLU A 554 1.11 8.13 37.09
CA GLU A 554 0.63 8.00 38.47
C GLU A 554 1.44 6.96 39.26
N ARG A 555 1.75 5.80 38.66
CA ARG A 555 2.67 4.78 39.21
C ARG A 555 4.06 5.37 39.49
N ALA A 556 4.68 6.02 38.50
CA ALA A 556 6.03 6.58 38.66
C ALA A 556 6.09 7.67 39.75
N LEU A 557 5.08 8.53 39.84
CA LEU A 557 4.97 9.57 40.87
C LEU A 557 4.69 9.01 42.27
N ALA A 558 4.11 7.80 42.38
CA ALA A 558 3.99 7.05 43.63
C ALA A 558 5.29 6.32 44.03
N GLY A 559 6.29 6.26 43.13
CA GLY A 559 7.51 5.49 43.31
C GLY A 559 7.38 4.01 42.93
N GLU A 560 6.30 3.63 42.25
CA GLU A 560 6.11 2.29 41.71
C GLU A 560 6.86 2.11 40.37
N PRO A 561 7.34 0.89 40.03
CA PRO A 561 7.90 0.60 38.72
C PRO A 561 6.89 0.85 37.60
N ALA A 562 7.20 1.75 36.67
CA ALA A 562 6.33 2.17 35.59
C ALA A 562 7.03 2.07 34.23
N ARG A 563 6.37 1.43 33.25
CA ARG A 563 6.92 1.21 31.90
C ARG A 563 5.85 1.25 30.84
N VAL A 564 6.25 1.67 29.64
CA VAL A 564 5.43 1.67 28.42
C VAL A 564 6.25 1.10 27.28
N PHE A 565 5.65 0.24 26.47
CA PHE A 565 6.21 -0.22 25.19
C PHE A 565 5.29 0.15 24.01
N PHE A 566 5.84 0.85 23.02
CA PHE A 566 5.10 1.33 21.85
C PHE A 566 5.77 0.93 20.52
N LYS A 567 5.23 -0.08 19.84
CA LYS A 567 5.57 -0.38 18.44
C LYS A 567 4.59 0.31 17.49
N MET A 568 5.10 1.03 16.49
CA MET A 568 4.28 1.63 15.42
C MET A 568 5.11 1.93 14.16
N ASN A 569 4.47 2.30 13.06
CA ASN A 569 5.18 2.70 11.84
C ASN A 569 5.62 4.16 11.89
N SER A 570 4.88 5.06 12.56
CA SER A 570 5.25 6.48 12.68
C SER A 570 4.57 7.20 13.84
N LEU A 571 5.32 8.09 14.50
CA LEU A 571 4.85 9.00 15.55
C LEU A 571 4.93 10.45 15.06
N THR A 572 3.78 11.12 14.90
CA THR A 572 3.70 12.55 14.54
C THR A 572 2.58 13.34 15.22
N ASP A 573 1.75 12.71 16.06
CA ASP A 573 0.71 13.41 16.85
C ASP A 573 1.37 14.21 17.98
N ARG A 574 1.16 15.53 18.01
CA ARG A 574 1.86 16.42 18.94
C ARG A 574 1.43 16.21 20.39
N GLU A 575 0.16 15.88 20.64
CA GLU A 575 -0.37 15.74 22.00
C GLU A 575 0.15 14.45 22.67
N ILE A 576 0.28 13.38 21.88
CA ILE A 576 0.86 12.11 22.32
C ILE A 576 2.39 12.25 22.51
N ILE A 577 3.07 12.98 21.61
CA ILE A 577 4.50 13.34 21.75
C ILE A 577 4.75 14.09 23.06
N ASP A 578 3.93 15.08 23.37
CA ASP A 578 4.06 15.88 24.60
C ASP A 578 3.75 15.05 25.84
N LYS A 579 2.80 14.11 25.77
CA LYS A 579 2.48 13.20 26.87
C LYS A 579 3.54 12.12 27.10
N ILE A 580 4.25 11.67 26.07
CA ILE A 580 5.41 10.78 26.21
C ILE A 580 6.58 11.52 26.89
N ALA A 581 6.80 12.80 26.54
CA ALA A 581 7.77 13.62 27.26
C ALA A 581 7.37 13.86 28.73
N GLU A 582 6.08 14.08 29.01
CA GLU A 582 5.56 14.16 30.38
C GLU A 582 5.81 12.84 31.16
N ALA A 583 5.55 11.69 30.55
CA ALA A 583 5.82 10.37 31.13
C ALA A 583 7.30 10.17 31.45
N SER A 584 8.19 10.54 30.53
CA SER A 584 9.63 10.50 30.78
C SER A 584 10.06 11.43 31.91
N GLN A 585 9.45 12.60 32.06
CA GLN A 585 9.73 13.56 33.15
C GLN A 585 9.20 13.07 34.51
N ALA A 586 8.14 12.26 34.53
CA ALA A 586 7.62 11.60 35.74
C ALA A 586 8.47 10.40 36.20
N GLY A 587 9.35 9.87 35.33
CA GLY A 587 10.19 8.70 35.62
C GLY A 587 9.77 7.40 34.93
N VAL A 588 8.75 7.44 34.05
CA VAL A 588 8.30 6.27 33.28
C VAL A 588 9.35 5.92 32.23
N VAL A 589 9.75 4.64 32.14
CA VAL A 589 10.58 4.12 31.06
C VAL A 589 9.71 3.87 29.82
N VAL A 590 10.06 4.48 28.68
CA VAL A 590 9.27 4.40 27.45
C VAL A 590 10.12 3.81 26.32
N ASP A 591 9.97 2.51 26.09
CA ASP A 591 10.58 1.80 24.97
C ASP A 591 9.70 1.92 23.71
N MET A 592 10.30 2.25 22.58
CA MET A 592 9.57 2.42 21.32
C MET A 592 10.28 1.74 20.16
N ILE A 593 9.50 1.12 19.27
CA ILE A 593 9.99 0.57 17.99
C ILE A 593 9.24 1.27 16.85
N ILE A 594 9.92 2.21 16.21
CA ILE A 594 9.39 3.07 15.14
C ILE A 594 10.21 2.88 13.86
N ARG A 595 9.73 2.01 12.96
CA ARG A 595 10.45 1.71 11.71
C ARG A 595 10.43 2.83 10.67
N GLY A 596 9.49 3.77 10.77
CA GLY A 596 9.36 4.93 9.88
C GLY A 596 9.71 6.25 10.58
N ILE A 597 8.79 7.22 10.52
CA ILE A 597 8.98 8.59 11.04
C ILE A 597 8.86 8.62 12.56
N SER A 598 9.86 9.21 13.24
CA SER A 598 9.65 9.80 14.58
C SER A 598 9.76 11.32 14.51
N CYS A 599 8.73 12.04 14.94
CA CYS A 599 8.83 13.47 15.26
C CYS A 599 9.35 13.72 16.68
N LEU A 600 9.50 12.70 17.52
CA LEU A 600 10.08 12.77 18.86
C LEU A 600 11.60 12.50 18.82
N LEU A 601 12.34 13.19 19.67
CA LEU A 601 13.77 12.96 19.95
C LEU A 601 13.91 12.36 21.37
N PRO A 602 14.52 11.17 21.52
CA PRO A 602 14.83 10.57 22.82
C PRO A 602 16.06 11.20 23.46
N GLY A 603 16.28 10.94 24.74
CA GLY A 603 17.51 11.30 25.45
C GLY A 603 17.78 12.80 25.61
N VAL A 604 16.75 13.66 25.48
CA VAL A 604 16.89 15.11 25.66
C VAL A 604 16.79 15.45 27.15
N PRO A 605 17.82 16.08 27.76
CA PRO A 605 17.86 16.32 29.21
C PRO A 605 16.67 17.10 29.77
N GLY A 606 16.09 16.61 30.86
CA GLY A 606 14.89 17.16 31.49
C GLY A 606 13.61 17.05 30.65
N LYS A 607 13.59 16.20 29.60
CA LYS A 607 12.47 16.07 28.65
C LYS A 607 12.15 14.64 28.25
N THR A 608 13.14 13.89 27.78
CA THR A 608 12.95 12.56 27.16
C THR A 608 14.06 11.56 27.53
N GLU A 609 14.75 11.77 28.65
CA GLU A 609 15.86 10.93 29.14
C GLU A 609 15.50 9.45 29.30
N ASN A 610 14.26 9.15 29.67
CA ASN A 610 13.74 7.79 29.85
C ASN A 610 13.01 7.25 28.61
N VAL A 611 13.12 7.93 27.46
CA VAL A 611 12.57 7.47 26.18
C VAL A 611 13.68 6.80 25.37
N HIS A 612 13.40 5.60 24.85
CA HIS A 612 14.33 4.84 24.02
C HIS A 612 13.62 4.47 22.71
N ILE A 613 14.10 4.99 21.57
CA ILE A 613 13.48 4.75 20.25
C ILE A 613 14.43 3.93 19.39
N ARG A 614 14.01 2.71 19.06
CA ARG A 614 14.66 1.84 18.07
C ARG A 614 13.88 1.81 16.75
N SER A 615 14.54 1.35 15.70
CA SER A 615 13.97 1.03 14.39
C SER A 615 14.58 -0.26 13.87
N ILE A 616 13.75 -1.11 13.27
CA ILE A 616 14.19 -2.30 12.52
C ILE A 616 13.73 -2.11 11.07
N VAL A 617 14.65 -2.29 10.13
CA VAL A 617 14.42 -2.37 8.68
C VAL A 617 15.19 -3.61 8.21
N GLY A 618 14.64 -4.35 7.25
CA GLY A 618 15.20 -5.62 6.82
C GLY A 618 14.29 -6.32 5.81
N ARG A 619 14.42 -7.63 5.71
CA ARG A 619 13.72 -8.50 4.75
C ARG A 619 12.19 -8.33 4.75
N PHE A 620 11.58 -8.21 5.93
CA PHE A 620 10.14 -8.01 6.07
C PHE A 620 9.82 -6.57 6.48
N LEU A 621 8.70 -6.05 5.95
CA LEU A 621 8.23 -4.71 6.25
C LEU A 621 7.52 -4.71 7.60
N GLU A 622 8.18 -4.15 8.62
CA GLU A 622 7.64 -4.04 9.97
C GLU A 622 6.35 -3.21 10.00
N HIS A 623 5.17 -3.83 10.24
CA HIS A 623 3.89 -3.15 10.05
C HIS A 623 2.96 -3.18 11.27
N ALA A 624 3.03 -4.22 12.11
CA ALA A 624 2.21 -4.36 13.31
C ALA A 624 2.35 -3.16 14.25
N ARG A 625 1.27 -2.81 14.96
CA ARG A 625 1.30 -1.82 16.04
C ARG A 625 0.87 -2.46 17.34
N VAL A 626 1.63 -2.19 18.40
CA VAL A 626 1.48 -2.76 19.73
C VAL A 626 1.65 -1.65 20.75
N TYR A 627 0.69 -1.52 21.68
CA TYR A 627 0.71 -0.54 22.75
C TYR A 627 0.53 -1.26 24.08
N ALA A 628 1.63 -1.40 24.83
CA ALA A 628 1.66 -2.08 26.12
C ALA A 628 2.02 -1.12 27.26
N PHE A 629 1.41 -1.34 28.43
CA PHE A 629 1.55 -0.52 29.63
C PHE A 629 1.79 -1.42 30.84
N GLY A 630 2.57 -0.93 31.82
CA GLY A 630 3.01 -1.69 32.98
C GLY A 630 4.33 -2.44 32.72
N VAL A 631 5.08 -2.73 33.80
CA VAL A 631 6.37 -3.44 33.70
C VAL A 631 6.19 -4.90 33.24
N GLU A 632 5.10 -5.52 33.65
CA GLU A 632 4.66 -6.88 33.28
C GLU A 632 3.68 -6.86 32.10
N ASN A 633 3.63 -5.76 31.33
CA ASN A 633 2.71 -5.56 30.19
C ASN A 633 1.24 -5.87 30.53
N ASP A 634 0.81 -5.56 31.76
CA ASP A 634 -0.51 -5.92 32.31
C ASP A 634 -1.71 -5.40 31.50
N ILE A 635 -1.48 -4.47 30.57
CA ILE A 635 -2.40 -4.13 29.47
C ILE A 635 -1.65 -4.11 28.13
N VAL A 636 -2.03 -4.99 27.18
CA VAL A 636 -1.54 -4.99 25.79
C VAL A 636 -2.68 -4.73 24.80
N TYR A 637 -2.48 -3.76 23.90
CA TYR A 637 -3.34 -3.51 22.74
C TYR A 637 -2.61 -3.77 21.42
N LEU A 638 -3.32 -4.35 20.45
CA LEU A 638 -2.94 -4.35 19.03
C LEU A 638 -3.77 -3.30 18.28
N SER A 639 -3.27 -2.77 17.16
CA SER A 639 -3.98 -1.69 16.44
C SER A 639 -3.72 -1.61 14.93
N SER A 640 -4.71 -1.08 14.18
CA SER A 640 -4.57 -0.67 12.78
C SER A 640 -3.93 0.72 12.59
N ALA A 641 -3.89 1.52 13.66
CA ALA A 641 -3.44 2.91 13.65
C ALA A 641 -1.95 3.06 13.96
N ASP A 642 -1.36 4.12 13.43
CA ASP A 642 -0.10 4.70 13.94
C ASP A 642 -0.41 6.00 14.69
N MET A 643 0.48 6.49 15.56
CA MET A 643 0.25 7.74 16.33
C MET A 643 0.59 8.99 15.52
N MET A 644 -0.13 9.17 14.41
CA MET A 644 -0.13 10.36 13.56
C MET A 644 -1.49 11.04 13.63
N THR A 645 -1.54 12.38 13.63
CA THR A 645 -2.78 13.18 13.65
C THR A 645 -3.85 12.71 12.65
N ARG A 646 -3.46 12.31 11.43
CA ARG A 646 -4.42 11.79 10.43
C ARG A 646 -5.08 10.47 10.82
N ASN A 647 -4.42 9.66 11.64
CA ASN A 647 -4.88 8.35 12.12
C ASN A 647 -5.67 8.48 13.43
N THR A 648 -5.32 9.46 14.27
CA THR A 648 -6.02 9.77 15.54
C THR A 648 -7.25 10.67 15.35
N GLU A 649 -7.29 11.54 14.33
CA GLU A 649 -8.34 12.58 14.19
C GLU A 649 -9.09 12.60 12.84
N HIS A 650 -8.57 11.97 11.78
CA HIS A 650 -9.12 12.06 10.41
C HIS A 650 -9.34 10.69 9.74
N ARG A 651 -9.38 9.63 10.54
CA ARG A 651 -9.60 8.25 10.09
C ARG A 651 -10.46 7.49 11.09
N VAL A 652 -11.11 6.45 10.58
CA VAL A 652 -11.64 5.38 11.40
C VAL A 652 -10.59 4.28 11.47
N GLU A 653 -10.08 4.07 12.67
CA GLU A 653 -9.06 3.08 13.02
C GLU A 653 -9.50 2.37 14.31
N ILE A 654 -8.87 1.25 14.66
CA ILE A 654 -9.16 0.52 15.90
C ILE A 654 -7.88 0.14 16.64
N ALA A 655 -7.93 0.22 17.97
CA ALA A 655 -7.10 -0.55 18.88
C ALA A 655 -7.99 -1.54 19.67
N TYR A 656 -7.46 -2.71 20.00
CA TYR A 656 -8.20 -3.79 20.67
C TYR A 656 -7.27 -4.52 21.66
N PRO A 657 -7.76 -4.85 22.86
CA PRO A 657 -6.94 -5.50 23.89
C PRO A 657 -6.72 -6.98 23.55
N VAL A 658 -5.55 -7.50 23.91
CA VAL A 658 -5.27 -8.94 23.90
C VAL A 658 -5.61 -9.49 25.28
N LEU A 659 -6.82 -10.08 25.40
CA LEU A 659 -7.37 -10.53 26.68
C LEU A 659 -6.98 -11.96 27.05
N ASP A 660 -6.74 -12.80 26.05
CA ASP A 660 -6.29 -14.18 26.23
C ASP A 660 -4.79 -14.21 26.62
N PRO A 661 -4.40 -14.84 27.75
CA PRO A 661 -3.01 -14.83 28.22
C PRO A 661 -2.02 -15.50 27.26
N ILE A 662 -2.43 -16.54 26.53
CA ILE A 662 -1.55 -17.24 25.58
C ILE A 662 -1.28 -16.34 24.38
N CYS A 663 -2.31 -15.67 23.86
CA CYS A 663 -2.18 -14.67 22.80
C CYS A 663 -1.35 -13.45 23.26
N ARG A 664 -1.48 -13.02 24.53
CA ARG A 664 -0.66 -11.96 25.11
C ARG A 664 0.82 -12.36 25.15
N ALA A 665 1.13 -13.53 25.73
CA ALA A 665 2.49 -14.05 25.81
C ALA A 665 3.16 -14.17 24.42
N LEU A 666 2.41 -14.54 23.37
CA LEU A 666 2.92 -14.57 21.99
C LEU A 666 3.24 -13.18 21.41
N VAL A 667 2.49 -12.13 21.79
CA VAL A 667 2.83 -10.75 21.43
C VAL A 667 4.05 -10.26 22.23
N GLU A 668 4.20 -10.68 23.47
CA GLU A 668 5.35 -10.33 24.31
C GLU A 668 6.65 -11.04 23.88
N ASP A 669 6.60 -12.32 23.51
CA ASP A 669 7.68 -13.06 22.84
C ASP A 669 8.24 -12.24 21.65
N TYR A 670 7.33 -11.71 20.83
CA TYR A 670 7.66 -10.86 19.69
C TYR A 670 8.26 -9.50 20.11
N MET A 671 7.70 -8.84 21.12
CA MET A 671 8.25 -7.60 21.68
C MET A 671 9.68 -7.80 22.19
N GLN A 672 9.94 -8.88 22.93
CA GLN A 672 11.28 -9.22 23.43
C GLN A 672 12.25 -9.58 22.30
N ALA A 673 11.81 -10.33 21.27
CA ALA A 673 12.63 -10.59 20.09
C ALA A 673 13.09 -9.28 19.41
N GLN A 674 12.19 -8.29 19.25
CA GLN A 674 12.56 -7.02 18.63
C GLN A 674 13.38 -6.09 19.54
N LEU A 675 13.22 -6.15 20.86
CA LEU A 675 14.10 -5.46 21.82
C LEU A 675 15.50 -6.12 21.94
N ARG A 676 15.63 -7.39 21.56
CA ARG A 676 16.90 -8.13 21.50
C ARG A 676 17.65 -8.02 20.17
N ASP A 677 17.05 -7.43 19.14
CA ASP A 677 17.74 -7.28 17.85
C ASP A 677 18.99 -6.39 17.99
N ASN A 678 20.12 -6.91 17.51
CA ASN A 678 21.45 -6.29 17.51
C ASN A 678 22.13 -6.39 16.12
N VAL A 679 21.35 -6.70 15.08
CA VAL A 679 21.81 -6.84 13.68
C VAL A 679 21.23 -5.73 12.82
N LYS A 680 19.90 -5.64 12.78
CA LYS A 680 19.13 -4.68 11.98
C LYS A 680 18.60 -3.51 12.80
N ALA A 681 18.57 -3.64 14.13
CA ALA A 681 18.15 -2.57 15.02
C ALA A 681 19.08 -1.36 14.99
N ARG A 682 18.47 -0.17 14.94
CA ARG A 682 19.14 1.12 15.10
C ARG A 682 18.46 1.96 16.16
N ALA A 683 19.25 2.58 17.04
CA ALA A 683 18.78 3.56 18.00
C ALA A 683 18.71 4.96 17.36
N LEU A 684 17.73 5.76 17.78
CA LEU A 684 17.66 7.18 17.48
C LEU A 684 18.44 7.96 18.54
N SER A 685 19.40 8.78 18.14
CA SER A 685 20.13 9.66 19.06
C SER A 685 19.42 11.02 19.28
N PRO A 686 19.76 11.80 20.32
CA PRO A 686 19.12 13.10 20.59
C PRO A 686 19.29 14.13 19.46
N ALA A 687 20.30 13.98 18.59
CA ALA A 687 20.48 14.78 17.37
C ALA A 687 19.59 14.32 16.18
N GLY A 688 18.80 13.28 16.40
CA GLY A 688 17.94 12.65 15.41
C GLY A 688 18.67 11.76 14.39
N ALA A 689 19.94 11.42 14.61
CA ALA A 689 20.66 10.46 13.78
C ALA A 689 20.26 9.03 14.16
N TRP A 690 20.47 8.07 13.26
CA TRP A 690 20.15 6.66 13.47
C TRP A 690 21.41 5.83 13.40
N GLU A 691 21.76 5.21 14.53
CA GLU A 691 23.03 4.53 14.78
C GLU A 691 22.73 3.06 15.08
N HIS A 692 23.54 2.11 14.58
CA HIS A 692 23.31 0.68 14.87
C HIS A 692 23.40 0.41 16.38
N VAL A 693 22.55 -0.48 16.88
CA VAL A 693 22.66 -0.95 18.28
C VAL A 693 23.99 -1.69 18.42
N ALA A 694 24.87 -1.19 19.27
CA ALA A 694 26.17 -1.79 19.52
C ALA A 694 26.01 -3.11 20.28
N ARG A 695 26.67 -4.17 19.79
CA ARG A 695 26.75 -5.47 20.48
C ARG A 695 27.73 -5.39 21.64
N GLY A 696 27.37 -6.06 22.75
CA GLY A 696 28.29 -6.31 23.86
C GLY A 696 29.45 -7.21 23.47
N THR A 697 30.54 -7.15 24.25
CA THR A 697 31.71 -8.01 24.06
C THR A 697 31.33 -9.48 24.30
N GLY A 698 31.28 -10.28 23.22
CA GLY A 698 30.83 -11.68 23.27
C GLY A 698 29.31 -11.86 23.18
N GLU A 699 28.57 -10.84 22.74
CA GLU A 699 27.15 -10.96 22.42
C GLU A 699 26.96 -11.48 20.98
N GLU A 700 26.25 -12.61 20.84
CA GLU A 700 25.96 -13.24 19.55
C GLU A 700 25.04 -12.38 18.67
N PRO A 701 25.14 -12.47 17.32
CA PRO A 701 24.27 -11.74 16.40
C PRO A 701 22.82 -12.25 16.49
N PHE A 702 21.89 -11.36 16.85
CA PHE A 702 20.47 -11.63 16.91
C PHE A 702 19.70 -10.74 15.92
N ASN A 703 19.17 -11.35 14.86
CA ASN A 703 18.23 -10.74 13.91
C ASN A 703 16.83 -11.26 14.23
N ALA A 704 15.92 -10.37 14.62
CA ALA A 704 14.57 -10.74 15.05
C ALA A 704 13.74 -11.38 13.92
N GLN A 705 13.89 -10.93 12.68
CA GLN A 705 13.09 -11.42 11.55
C GLN A 705 13.48 -12.85 11.17
N GLU A 706 14.78 -13.14 11.08
CA GLU A 706 15.24 -14.49 10.77
C GLU A 706 15.08 -15.46 11.97
N PHE A 707 15.14 -14.97 13.22
CA PHE A 707 14.77 -15.75 14.41
C PHE A 707 13.30 -16.18 14.38
N LEU A 708 12.36 -15.26 14.08
CA LEU A 708 10.93 -15.55 14.02
C LEU A 708 10.59 -16.47 12.84
N LEU A 709 11.29 -16.33 11.71
CA LEU A 709 11.20 -17.24 10.57
C LEU A 709 11.65 -18.66 10.94
N ALA A 710 12.82 -18.80 11.58
CA ALA A 710 13.31 -20.10 12.03
C ALA A 710 12.38 -20.74 13.07
N GLN A 711 11.91 -19.95 14.05
CA GLN A 711 10.96 -20.40 15.07
C GLN A 711 9.64 -20.90 14.45
N ALA A 712 9.12 -20.26 13.40
CA ALA A 712 7.92 -20.71 12.72
C ALA A 712 8.10 -22.08 12.04
N TYR A 713 9.27 -22.33 11.42
CA TYR A 713 9.60 -23.66 10.88
C TYR A 713 9.78 -24.72 11.97
N GLU A 714 10.46 -24.40 13.09
CA GLU A 714 10.60 -25.35 14.22
C GLU A 714 9.23 -25.70 14.84
N ARG A 715 8.39 -24.69 15.08
CA ARG A 715 7.02 -24.87 15.61
C ARG A 715 6.17 -25.72 14.68
N ALA A 716 6.28 -25.54 13.36
CA ALA A 716 5.55 -26.33 12.36
C ALA A 716 6.11 -27.76 12.14
N ALA A 717 7.41 -27.98 12.36
CA ALA A 717 8.02 -29.32 12.33
C ALA A 717 7.65 -30.16 13.57
N HIS A 718 7.41 -29.51 14.72
CA HIS A 718 7.12 -30.17 15.99
C HIS A 718 5.82 -29.64 16.67
N PRO A 719 4.66 -29.64 15.98
CA PRO A 719 3.48 -28.88 16.40
C PRO A 719 2.89 -29.35 17.74
N LYS A 720 2.97 -30.66 18.06
CA LYS A 720 2.55 -31.18 19.37
C LYS A 720 3.41 -30.66 20.53
N ARG A 721 4.72 -30.52 20.31
CA ARG A 721 5.67 -29.97 21.29
C ARG A 721 5.48 -28.46 21.42
N ALA A 722 5.48 -27.74 20.30
CA ALA A 722 5.24 -26.30 20.25
C ALA A 722 3.94 -25.89 20.94
N ARG A 723 2.84 -26.61 20.70
CA ARG A 723 1.56 -26.39 21.40
C ARG A 723 1.65 -26.65 22.90
N ALA A 724 2.35 -27.71 23.33
CA ALA A 724 2.54 -27.98 24.76
C ALA A 724 3.38 -26.88 25.45
N GLU A 725 4.40 -26.36 24.77
CA GLU A 725 5.24 -25.25 25.25
C GLU A 725 4.44 -23.93 25.34
N ILE A 726 3.70 -23.57 24.30
CA ILE A 726 2.89 -22.34 24.24
C ILE A 726 1.69 -22.37 25.20
N LEU A 727 1.08 -23.54 25.43
CA LEU A 727 0.03 -23.69 26.45
C LEU A 727 0.63 -23.73 27.88
N GLY A 728 1.87 -24.22 28.03
CA GLY A 728 2.57 -24.28 29.31
C GLY A 728 3.01 -22.92 29.83
N THR A 729 3.43 -21.99 28.96
CA THR A 729 3.77 -20.61 29.37
C THR A 729 2.55 -19.86 29.87
N GLY A 730 1.42 -19.91 29.14
CA GLY A 730 0.18 -19.24 29.53
C GLY A 730 -0.45 -19.76 30.85
N ALA A 731 -0.11 -20.98 31.28
CA ALA A 731 -0.58 -21.52 32.56
C ALA A 731 0.12 -20.90 33.78
N GLY A 732 1.41 -20.51 33.65
CA GLY A 732 2.21 -19.99 34.77
C GLY A 732 1.74 -18.63 35.29
N GLU A 733 1.10 -17.81 34.45
CA GLU A 733 0.56 -16.51 34.83
C GLU A 733 -0.78 -16.61 35.58
N ALA A 734 -1.50 -17.74 35.45
CA ALA A 734 -2.86 -17.90 35.98
C ALA A 734 -2.90 -18.13 37.52
N GLU A 735 -1.83 -18.65 38.11
CA GLU A 735 -1.76 -18.91 39.57
C GLU A 735 -1.39 -17.65 40.39
N GLY A 736 -1.12 -16.52 39.74
CA GLY A 736 -0.60 -15.29 40.37
C GLY A 736 -1.56 -14.49 41.28
N THR A 737 -2.82 -14.90 41.48
CA THR A 737 -3.78 -14.17 42.34
C THR A 737 -4.72 -15.08 43.14
N GLY A 738 -4.29 -15.54 44.32
CA GLY A 738 -5.15 -16.29 45.25
C GLY A 738 -4.68 -16.20 46.70
N VAL A 739 -5.53 -15.69 47.60
CA VAL A 739 -5.28 -15.66 49.05
C VAL A 739 -5.63 -17.01 49.68
N GLU A 740 -4.86 -17.42 50.70
CA GLU A 740 -4.98 -18.71 51.40
C GLU A 740 -6.40 -19.02 51.92
N ALA A 741 -6.85 -20.25 51.69
CA ALA A 741 -7.94 -20.90 52.43
C ALA A 741 -7.66 -22.41 52.50
N ALA A 742 -7.92 -23.05 53.65
CA ALA A 742 -7.39 -24.37 53.97
C ALA A 742 -8.40 -25.54 53.90
N ASP A 743 -7.86 -26.74 53.69
CA ASP A 743 -8.34 -28.10 53.99
C ASP A 743 -9.87 -28.42 54.04
N GLY A 744 -10.28 -29.38 53.21
CA GLY A 744 -11.60 -30.03 53.29
C GLY A 744 -11.67 -31.35 52.51
N ALA A 745 -11.47 -32.49 53.18
CA ALA A 745 -11.35 -33.80 52.55
C ALA A 745 -12.66 -34.38 51.96
N GLY A 746 -12.56 -35.19 50.89
CA GLY A 746 -13.66 -36.00 50.37
C GLY A 746 -13.29 -36.82 49.14
N ALA A 747 -13.07 -38.14 49.30
CA ALA A 747 -12.71 -39.03 48.20
C ALA A 747 -13.89 -39.91 47.74
N ALA A 748 -14.08 -40.04 46.43
CA ALA A 748 -14.92 -41.05 45.81
C ALA A 748 -14.40 -41.39 44.40
N ALA A 749 -13.89 -42.61 44.20
CA ALA A 749 -13.53 -43.12 42.88
C ALA A 749 -14.71 -43.86 42.25
N ALA A 750 -14.92 -43.69 40.94
CA ALA A 750 -15.93 -44.40 40.16
C ALA A 750 -15.28 -45.18 39.01
N SER A 751 -15.86 -46.33 38.66
CA SER A 751 -15.27 -47.33 37.77
C SER A 751 -15.34 -46.99 36.28
N ALA A 752 -14.28 -47.29 35.54
CA ALA A 752 -14.30 -47.35 34.08
C ALA A 752 -15.01 -48.64 33.58
N PRO A 753 -15.70 -48.61 32.42
CA PRO A 753 -16.23 -49.79 31.73
C PRO A 753 -15.17 -50.46 30.83
N GLU A 754 -15.43 -51.72 30.44
CA GLU A 754 -14.54 -52.52 29.58
C GLU A 754 -14.54 -52.04 28.11
N ILE A 755 -13.41 -52.30 27.42
CA ILE A 755 -13.22 -52.01 26.00
C ILE A 755 -13.53 -53.27 25.18
N VAL A 756 -14.43 -53.15 24.19
CA VAL A 756 -14.62 -54.16 23.13
C VAL A 756 -13.65 -53.86 21.98
N PRO A 757 -12.94 -54.85 21.42
CA PRO A 757 -12.02 -54.59 20.30
C PRO A 757 -12.78 -54.33 19.00
N GLU A 758 -12.61 -53.13 18.44
CA GLU A 758 -12.94 -52.83 17.04
C GLU A 758 -11.87 -53.42 16.08
N PRO A 759 -12.21 -53.68 14.81
CA PRO A 759 -11.31 -54.35 13.87
C PRO A 759 -10.09 -53.49 13.49
N GLU A 760 -8.99 -54.17 13.13
CA GLU A 760 -7.74 -53.52 12.71
C GLU A 760 -7.97 -52.59 11.49
N ALA A 761 -7.41 -51.38 11.57
CA ALA A 761 -7.43 -50.43 10.45
C ALA A 761 -6.51 -50.92 9.31
N PRO A 762 -6.86 -50.64 8.03
CA PRO A 762 -6.03 -51.03 6.89
C PRO A 762 -4.64 -50.36 6.95
N SER A 763 -3.65 -51.03 6.36
CA SER A 763 -2.26 -50.53 6.37
C SER A 763 -2.11 -49.21 5.61
N PRO A 764 -1.08 -48.40 5.91
CA PRO A 764 -0.85 -47.12 5.23
C PRO A 764 -0.76 -47.24 3.69
N ASP A 765 -0.20 -48.34 3.18
CA ASP A 765 -0.10 -48.60 1.73
C ASP A 765 -1.45 -48.93 1.08
N GLU A 766 -2.36 -49.58 1.82
CA GLU A 766 -3.72 -49.87 1.35
C GLU A 766 -4.57 -48.58 1.34
N ALA A 767 -4.45 -47.75 2.37
CA ALA A 767 -5.08 -46.43 2.41
C ALA A 767 -4.56 -45.51 1.28
N ALA A 768 -3.24 -45.52 1.02
CA ALA A 768 -2.63 -44.77 -0.07
C ALA A 768 -3.11 -45.26 -1.45
N ARG A 769 -3.26 -46.59 -1.64
CA ARG A 769 -3.83 -47.16 -2.88
C ARG A 769 -5.29 -46.76 -3.09
N ALA A 770 -6.13 -46.88 -2.07
CA ALA A 770 -7.54 -46.49 -2.16
C ALA A 770 -7.71 -45.00 -2.49
N ALA A 771 -6.86 -44.13 -1.91
CA ALA A 771 -6.83 -42.70 -2.25
C ALA A 771 -6.40 -42.45 -3.71
N LEU A 772 -5.40 -43.19 -4.21
CA LEU A 772 -4.93 -43.08 -5.59
C LEU A 772 -5.97 -43.55 -6.61
N GLU A 773 -6.64 -44.68 -6.37
CA GLU A 773 -7.72 -45.19 -7.21
C GLU A 773 -8.93 -44.23 -7.23
N THR A 774 -9.26 -43.62 -6.08
CA THR A 774 -10.30 -42.59 -6.00
C THR A 774 -9.93 -41.35 -6.82
N ALA A 775 -8.69 -40.84 -6.69
CA ALA A 775 -8.22 -39.68 -7.44
C ALA A 775 -8.17 -39.92 -8.96
N LEU A 776 -7.82 -41.14 -9.39
CA LEU A 776 -7.88 -41.55 -10.79
C LEU A 776 -9.33 -41.58 -11.29
N SER A 777 -10.25 -42.19 -10.54
CA SER A 777 -11.68 -42.22 -10.86
C SER A 777 -12.29 -40.81 -10.98
N GLU A 778 -11.94 -39.88 -10.09
CA GLU A 778 -12.37 -38.48 -10.21
C GLU A 778 -11.80 -37.79 -11.44
N THR A 779 -10.55 -38.10 -11.81
CA THR A 779 -9.89 -37.52 -12.99
C THR A 779 -10.56 -38.01 -14.28
N GLU A 780 -10.87 -39.30 -14.38
CA GLU A 780 -11.63 -39.86 -15.51
C GLU A 780 -13.05 -39.29 -15.59
N ALA A 781 -13.75 -39.13 -14.46
CA ALA A 781 -15.08 -38.51 -14.43
C ALA A 781 -15.05 -37.05 -14.90
N ARG A 782 -14.03 -36.27 -14.50
CA ARG A 782 -13.83 -34.89 -14.98
C ARG A 782 -13.51 -34.84 -16.48
N ALA A 783 -12.70 -35.77 -17.00
CA ALA A 783 -12.41 -35.88 -18.44
C ALA A 783 -13.67 -36.19 -19.26
N GLN A 784 -14.51 -37.14 -18.81
CA GLN A 784 -15.79 -37.45 -19.46
C GLN A 784 -16.77 -36.27 -19.43
N ALA A 785 -16.84 -35.54 -18.30
CA ALA A 785 -17.65 -34.34 -18.19
C ALA A 785 -17.21 -33.23 -19.16
N ALA A 786 -15.91 -33.03 -19.33
CA ALA A 786 -15.34 -32.08 -20.30
C ALA A 786 -15.67 -32.47 -21.75
N GLU A 787 -15.61 -33.76 -22.10
CA GLU A 787 -15.97 -34.23 -23.44
C GLU A 787 -17.47 -34.02 -23.74
N VAL A 788 -18.34 -34.29 -22.76
CA VAL A 788 -19.79 -34.02 -22.86
C VAL A 788 -20.06 -32.52 -23.02
N ALA A 789 -19.30 -31.65 -22.35
CA ALA A 789 -19.39 -30.20 -22.53
C ALA A 789 -18.98 -29.76 -23.94
N GLN A 790 -17.84 -30.25 -24.47
CA GLN A 790 -17.41 -29.97 -25.84
C GLN A 790 -18.41 -30.46 -26.89
N ARG A 791 -18.98 -31.66 -26.72
CA ARG A 791 -20.03 -32.21 -27.59
C ARG A 791 -21.30 -31.35 -27.56
N ARG A 792 -21.68 -30.77 -26.41
CA ARG A 792 -22.79 -29.81 -26.29
C ARG A 792 -22.51 -28.48 -27.01
N ILE A 793 -21.30 -27.93 -26.86
CA ILE A 793 -20.87 -26.70 -27.56
C ILE A 793 -20.93 -26.91 -29.08
N ALA A 794 -20.34 -28.00 -29.59
CA ALA A 794 -20.35 -28.34 -31.02
C ALA A 794 -21.75 -28.60 -31.59
N ALA A 795 -22.70 -29.08 -30.76
CA ALA A 795 -24.11 -29.19 -31.15
C ALA A 795 -24.78 -27.81 -31.28
N ALA A 796 -24.52 -26.89 -30.34
CA ALA A 796 -25.06 -25.53 -30.39
C ALA A 796 -24.59 -24.75 -31.64
N THR A 797 -23.30 -24.86 -32.00
CA THR A 797 -22.74 -24.18 -33.19
C THR A 797 -23.42 -24.62 -34.49
N ARG A 798 -23.92 -25.86 -34.58
CA ARG A 798 -24.58 -26.40 -35.78
C ARG A 798 -26.01 -25.92 -35.99
N VAL A 799 -26.67 -25.35 -34.98
CA VAL A 799 -28.04 -24.83 -35.11
C VAL A 799 -28.05 -23.39 -35.66
N GLY A 800 -27.00 -22.60 -35.40
CA GLY A 800 -26.92 -21.19 -35.82
C GLY A 800 -26.68 -20.94 -37.32
N ALA A 801 -26.20 -21.93 -38.07
CA ALA A 801 -25.79 -21.77 -39.48
C ALA A 801 -26.94 -21.95 -40.50
N GLY A 802 -28.20 -21.93 -40.06
CA GLY A 802 -29.36 -22.43 -40.82
C GLY A 802 -30.23 -21.40 -41.55
N ALA A 803 -29.90 -20.11 -41.59
CA ALA A 803 -30.83 -19.09 -42.11
C ALA A 803 -30.17 -17.84 -42.73
N ALA A 804 -29.80 -17.91 -44.03
CA ALA A 804 -29.85 -16.78 -45.00
C ALA A 804 -29.20 -17.15 -46.36
N LYS A 805 -29.99 -17.39 -47.43
CA LYS A 805 -29.55 -17.20 -48.84
C LYS A 805 -30.67 -17.30 -49.90
N VAL A 806 -31.23 -16.15 -50.28
CA VAL A 806 -31.93 -15.85 -51.55
C VAL A 806 -31.75 -14.34 -51.78
N GLY A 807 -31.39 -13.80 -52.95
CA GLY A 807 -30.98 -14.38 -54.23
C GLY A 807 -30.66 -13.27 -55.26
N ALA A 808 -30.07 -13.64 -56.41
CA ALA A 808 -29.63 -12.78 -57.53
C ALA A 808 -28.45 -11.80 -57.24
N GLY A 809 -27.55 -11.52 -58.21
CA GLY A 809 -27.32 -12.18 -59.50
C GLY A 809 -26.44 -11.38 -60.49
N THR A 810 -25.54 -12.06 -61.23
CA THR A 810 -24.76 -11.61 -62.42
C THR A 810 -23.88 -10.34 -62.30
N ALA A 811 -22.62 -10.28 -62.73
CA ALA A 811 -21.68 -11.24 -63.37
C ALA A 811 -20.22 -10.75 -63.04
N GLU A 812 -19.09 -11.03 -63.71
CA GLU A 812 -18.74 -11.74 -64.96
C GLU A 812 -17.24 -12.20 -64.93
N THR A 813 -16.67 -12.70 -66.03
CA THR A 813 -15.22 -13.02 -66.25
C THR A 813 -14.98 -13.20 -67.76
N PRO A 814 -13.74 -13.18 -68.33
CA PRO A 814 -12.57 -14.02 -68.01
C PRO A 814 -11.22 -13.21 -68.05
N ALA A 815 -9.98 -13.73 -68.17
CA ALA A 815 -9.46 -15.07 -68.52
C ALA A 815 -8.04 -15.35 -67.95
N ALA A 816 -7.62 -16.63 -68.01
CA ALA A 816 -6.22 -17.08 -67.95
C ALA A 816 -5.66 -17.30 -69.39
N PRO A 817 -4.41 -17.80 -69.62
CA PRO A 817 -4.08 -19.22 -69.43
C PRO A 817 -2.62 -19.48 -68.92
N ALA A 818 -2.08 -20.69 -69.10
CA ALA A 818 -0.82 -21.15 -68.48
C ALA A 818 0.05 -22.07 -69.39
N ALA A 819 1.31 -22.27 -68.98
CA ALA A 819 2.24 -23.36 -69.37
C ALA A 819 2.74 -23.35 -70.86
N PRO A 820 3.65 -24.25 -71.32
CA PRO A 820 4.32 -25.37 -70.62
C PRO A 820 5.83 -25.63 -70.91
N ASP A 821 6.37 -26.66 -70.22
CA ASP A 821 7.33 -27.71 -70.65
C ASP A 821 8.82 -27.52 -71.09
N ALA A 822 9.67 -28.27 -70.35
CA ALA A 822 10.62 -29.31 -70.81
C ALA A 822 12.06 -29.00 -71.36
N ALA A 823 13.04 -29.38 -70.50
CA ALA A 823 14.06 -30.42 -70.72
C ALA A 823 15.49 -30.15 -71.31
N THR A 824 16.47 -30.67 -70.54
CA THR A 824 17.75 -31.33 -70.91
C THR A 824 18.99 -30.56 -71.45
N ALA A 825 19.91 -30.27 -70.51
CA ALA A 825 21.33 -30.72 -70.46
C ALA A 825 22.38 -30.34 -71.54
N SER A 826 23.46 -29.65 -71.13
CA SER A 826 24.83 -30.23 -70.94
C SER A 826 25.88 -29.18 -70.49
N ALA A 827 27.03 -29.66 -70.00
CA ALA A 827 28.19 -28.96 -69.41
C ALA A 827 28.81 -27.78 -70.23
N ALA A 828 29.67 -26.88 -69.70
CA ALA A 828 30.62 -27.02 -68.58
C ALA A 828 31.14 -25.68 -67.97
N SER A 829 31.84 -25.81 -66.83
CA SER A 829 32.91 -24.93 -66.27
C SER A 829 32.73 -23.40 -66.19
N ALA A 830 32.61 -22.86 -64.97
CA ALA A 830 33.56 -21.88 -64.40
C ALA A 830 33.22 -21.54 -62.92
N GLU A 831 34.21 -21.05 -62.18
CA GLU A 831 34.14 -20.74 -60.74
C GLU A 831 33.25 -19.52 -60.41
N ARG A 832 32.52 -19.57 -59.28
CA ARG A 832 32.92 -18.86 -58.03
C ARG A 832 31.97 -19.14 -56.86
N ASP A 833 32.55 -19.09 -55.67
CA ASP A 833 31.92 -19.46 -54.41
C ASP A 833 31.07 -18.31 -53.80
N ARG A 834 29.92 -18.68 -53.22
CA ARG A 834 29.09 -17.87 -52.31
C ARG A 834 28.31 -18.81 -51.40
N THR A 835 28.74 -18.93 -50.15
CA THR A 835 28.05 -19.69 -49.10
C THR A 835 26.69 -19.10 -48.76
N ALA A 836 25.71 -19.96 -48.53
CA ALA A 836 24.36 -19.56 -48.14
C ALA A 836 24.28 -19.23 -46.64
N GLN A 837 23.51 -18.20 -46.28
CA GLN A 837 23.13 -17.93 -44.89
C GLN A 837 21.88 -18.73 -44.53
N ALA A 838 21.93 -19.45 -43.42
CA ALA A 838 20.74 -20.06 -42.81
C ALA A 838 20.01 -19.01 -41.93
N PRO A 839 18.66 -19.02 -41.88
CA PRO A 839 17.92 -18.16 -40.97
C PRO A 839 18.10 -18.63 -39.52
N VAL A 840 18.42 -17.69 -38.62
CA VAL A 840 18.43 -17.92 -37.17
C VAL A 840 17.03 -17.58 -36.64
N ALA A 841 16.39 -18.54 -35.98
CA ALA A 841 15.15 -18.30 -35.26
C ALA A 841 15.45 -17.61 -33.92
N ALA A 842 14.64 -16.61 -33.57
CA ALA A 842 14.55 -16.08 -32.21
C ALA A 842 13.27 -16.61 -31.58
N GLU A 843 13.35 -17.10 -30.34
CA GLU A 843 12.15 -17.49 -29.60
C GLU A 843 11.39 -16.22 -29.16
N LEU A 844 10.17 -16.06 -29.67
CA LEU A 844 9.23 -15.10 -29.10
C LEU A 844 8.67 -15.67 -27.80
N ILE A 845 8.80 -14.91 -26.71
CA ILE A 845 7.93 -15.06 -25.55
C ILE A 845 6.67 -14.24 -25.85
N GLU A 846 5.55 -14.90 -26.11
CA GLU A 846 4.27 -14.22 -26.35
C GLU A 846 3.74 -13.56 -25.06
N PRO A 847 3.19 -12.35 -25.12
CA PRO A 847 2.53 -11.73 -23.97
C PRO A 847 1.17 -12.39 -23.69
N GLU A 848 0.81 -12.53 -22.41
CA GLU A 848 -0.53 -13.03 -22.05
C GLU A 848 -1.65 -12.13 -22.62
N PRO A 849 -2.75 -12.72 -23.12
CA PRO A 849 -3.79 -11.96 -23.81
C PRO A 849 -4.63 -11.10 -22.84
N ALA A 850 -4.52 -9.78 -22.97
CA ALA A 850 -5.43 -8.85 -22.32
C ALA A 850 -6.88 -9.06 -22.82
N GLY A 851 -7.84 -9.18 -21.89
CA GLY A 851 -9.24 -9.46 -22.20
C GLY A 851 -9.90 -8.41 -23.08
N ALA A 852 -10.52 -8.83 -24.19
CA ALA A 852 -11.06 -7.94 -25.20
C ALA A 852 -12.45 -7.38 -24.84
N GLY A 853 -12.53 -6.09 -24.53
CA GLY A 853 -13.79 -5.34 -24.43
C GLY A 853 -14.16 -4.65 -25.75
N GLN A 854 -15.18 -5.13 -26.45
CA GLN A 854 -15.72 -4.47 -27.65
C GLN A 854 -16.83 -3.46 -27.30
N VAL A 855 -16.69 -2.20 -27.73
CA VAL A 855 -17.83 -1.30 -27.99
C VAL A 855 -17.56 -0.55 -29.29
N ALA A 856 -18.56 -0.45 -30.16
CA ALA A 856 -18.39 -0.01 -31.54
C ALA A 856 -18.55 1.51 -31.76
N SER A 857 -17.92 2.02 -32.82
CA SER A 857 -18.13 3.36 -33.35
C SER A 857 -19.44 3.46 -34.15
N GLY A 858 -20.21 4.53 -33.94
CA GLY A 858 -21.31 4.94 -34.82
C GLY A 858 -21.26 6.45 -35.06
N SER A 859 -21.24 6.88 -36.31
CA SER A 859 -21.20 8.30 -36.70
C SER A 859 -22.32 8.64 -37.69
N THR A 860 -22.81 9.86 -37.61
CA THR A 860 -23.69 10.50 -38.61
C THR A 860 -23.30 11.97 -38.74
N ALA A 861 -23.19 12.47 -39.98
CA ALA A 861 -22.82 13.85 -40.27
C ALA A 861 -24.04 14.71 -40.66
N GLY A 862 -23.90 16.04 -40.64
CA GLY A 862 -25.00 16.99 -40.91
C GLY A 862 -24.55 18.46 -40.94
N ASP A 863 -23.85 18.83 -42.01
CA ASP A 863 -23.55 20.14 -42.62
C ASP A 863 -23.91 21.50 -41.96
N ASN A 864 -22.93 22.41 -42.01
CA ASN A 864 -22.96 23.86 -42.32
C ASN A 864 -24.18 24.76 -42.00
N GLU A 865 -23.93 25.92 -41.35
CA GLU A 865 -23.79 27.20 -42.10
C GLU A 865 -23.19 28.36 -41.24
N SER A 866 -23.17 29.59 -41.79
CA SER A 866 -22.17 30.64 -41.55
C SER A 866 -22.39 31.67 -40.40
N SER A 867 -21.27 32.29 -39.99
CA SER A 867 -21.10 33.57 -39.25
C SER A 867 -21.75 34.81 -39.95
N PRO A 868 -21.74 36.08 -39.44
CA PRO A 868 -20.97 36.65 -38.31
C PRO A 868 -21.64 37.75 -37.41
N ALA A 869 -20.85 38.27 -36.45
CA ALA A 869 -20.94 39.59 -35.78
C ALA A 869 -22.10 39.83 -34.76
N THR A 870 -22.04 40.77 -33.80
CA THR A 870 -21.08 41.89 -33.56
C THR A 870 -20.80 42.14 -32.06
N ASP A 871 -19.73 42.88 -31.77
CA ASP A 871 -19.21 43.34 -30.46
C ASP A 871 -20.20 44.16 -29.60
N THR A 872 -20.14 44.01 -28.26
CA THR A 872 -20.12 45.18 -27.34
C THR A 872 -19.67 44.82 -25.92
N GLN A 873 -18.65 45.52 -25.41
CA GLN A 873 -18.27 45.51 -23.98
C GLN A 873 -19.28 46.26 -23.09
N ARG A 874 -19.49 45.79 -21.84
CA ARG A 874 -19.56 46.67 -20.65
C ARG A 874 -19.42 45.92 -19.32
N THR A 875 -18.95 46.64 -18.29
CA THR A 875 -18.45 46.10 -17.02
C THR A 875 -19.33 46.44 -15.81
N LEU A 876 -19.33 45.51 -14.84
CA LEU A 876 -19.44 45.73 -13.38
C LEU A 876 -20.62 46.54 -12.79
N ALA A 877 -21.47 45.84 -12.03
CA ALA A 877 -22.04 46.33 -10.77
C ALA A 877 -22.33 45.16 -9.79
N LYS A 878 -22.45 45.41 -8.48
CA LYS A 878 -22.73 44.41 -7.42
C LYS A 878 -23.99 44.80 -6.62
N ARG A 879 -24.54 43.80 -5.89
CA ARG A 879 -25.54 43.84 -4.79
C ARG A 879 -27.04 43.74 -5.19
N PRO A 880 -27.91 43.29 -4.27
CA PRO A 880 -27.72 42.27 -3.22
C PRO A 880 -28.89 41.24 -3.15
N ALA A 881 -28.79 40.25 -2.26
CA ALA A 881 -29.85 39.27 -2.03
C ALA A 881 -31.09 39.85 -1.31
N GLY A 882 -32.28 39.30 -1.60
CA GLY A 882 -33.54 39.61 -0.94
C GLY A 882 -34.39 38.35 -0.72
N ARG A 883 -35.04 38.24 0.45
CA ARG A 883 -36.00 37.18 0.77
C ARG A 883 -37.39 37.54 0.25
N LEU A 884 -38.13 36.58 -0.30
CA LEU A 884 -39.60 36.62 -0.40
C LEU A 884 -40.22 35.39 0.28
N ARG A 885 -41.41 35.55 0.87
CA ARG A 885 -42.19 34.43 1.46
C ARG A 885 -43.69 34.79 1.59
N THR A 886 -44.46 34.50 0.55
CA THR A 886 -45.94 34.56 0.46
C THR A 886 -46.36 33.77 -0.79
N GLY A 887 -47.50 33.07 -0.87
CA GLY A 887 -48.58 32.78 0.08
C GLY A 887 -49.79 32.13 -0.65
N LEU A 888 -50.84 31.69 0.08
CA LEU A 888 -52.06 30.99 -0.42
C LEU A 888 -51.80 29.55 -0.96
N ALA A 889 -52.73 28.57 -1.03
CA ALA A 889 -54.12 28.33 -0.56
C ALA A 889 -54.48 26.84 -0.88
N LEU A 890 -55.54 26.13 -0.43
CA LEU A 890 -56.62 26.28 0.59
C LEU A 890 -57.31 24.88 0.82
N ILE A 891 -58.07 24.72 1.92
CA ILE A 891 -59.05 23.62 2.21
C ILE A 891 -58.45 22.19 2.41
N GLY A 892 -58.83 21.34 3.39
CA GLY A 892 -59.55 21.55 4.66
C GLY A 892 -60.68 20.53 4.99
N LEU A 893 -60.65 19.89 6.18
CA LEU A 893 -61.82 19.42 6.97
C LEU A 893 -61.38 18.87 8.36
N GLY A 894 -62.25 18.88 9.39
CA GLY A 894 -62.01 18.27 10.73
C GLY A 894 -61.13 19.10 11.70
N VAL A 895 -61.58 19.85 12.73
CA VAL A 895 -62.79 19.81 13.61
C VAL A 895 -62.76 18.60 14.56
N LYS A 896 -62.64 18.72 15.90
CA LYS A 896 -62.75 19.90 16.80
C LYS A 896 -62.08 19.69 18.19
N THR A 897 -61.90 20.79 18.94
CA THR A 897 -61.66 20.87 20.42
C THR A 897 -60.30 20.34 20.95
N LEU A 898 -59.70 20.75 22.09
CA LEU A 898 -59.81 21.86 23.09
C LEU A 898 -58.48 21.89 23.91
N ILE A 899 -58.05 22.86 24.76
CA ILE A 899 -58.65 24.13 25.23
C ILE A 899 -57.65 25.31 25.36
N ARG A 900 -56.77 25.34 26.39
CA ARG A 900 -55.92 26.46 26.91
C ARG A 900 -54.79 25.86 27.78
N GLY A 901 -53.67 26.52 28.07
CA GLY A 901 -53.19 27.86 27.67
C GLY A 901 -51.81 28.17 28.31
N THR A 902 -50.94 28.98 27.70
CA THR A 902 -50.78 30.45 27.91
C THR A 902 -50.41 30.88 29.34
N LYS A 903 -49.41 31.73 29.60
CA LYS A 903 -48.49 32.48 28.70
C LYS A 903 -47.39 33.19 29.51
N THR A 904 -46.24 33.46 28.87
CA THR A 904 -45.27 34.55 29.17
C THR A 904 -44.54 34.51 30.54
N ARG A 905 -43.36 35.13 30.67
CA ARG A 905 -42.76 36.17 29.81
C ARG A 905 -41.28 35.96 29.54
#